data_AF-A0A9Q0YNR7-F1
#
_entry.id   AF-A0A9Q0YNR7-F1
#
_cell.length_a   1.000
_cell.length_b   1.000
_cell.length_c   1.000
_cell.angle_alpha   90.00
_cell.angle_beta   90.00
_cell.angle_gamma   90.00
#
_symmetry.space_group_name_H-M   'P 1'
#
loop_
_entity.id
_entity.type
_entity.pdbx_description
1 polymer ?
#
loop_
_entity_poly.entity_id
_entity_poly.type
_entity_poly.pdbx_seq_one_letter_code
_entity_poly.pdbx_strand_id
1 'polypeptide(L)'
;MFRQRNITTKMFRLFFVRFKPVVPIIVGLCVGFCLSLICYPVMDTKGPDVGCPGLDNILLAGRQKSKKMVVSSSIYGTDEDGNPLNEEDFEPVLRTGNDPQIPNKVDKHLLVRTRYVSAELQIREKLFVGVVVKGDVYPESTTIGINKTLGHHVSKLVFFAREKQEPVPESMEIVSLGGDQAIMSVFRVWDYIYGHFGHDYDWYLLIPDTVYLYGGALMEFVGHMSLGHDVYMGMPVLEEDMEVTYCKKEAGYLLSSNLLLRVGNHWNACMERAWSSLPDLEVARCIKQYTGAHCSNSFEGSVYRAYNFQDKVLTSRDFEDKRLQEALAVYHVIDQRSMYKLHKFSAEMALNRTYKELKKLQTSIKESSKYGPPESQKVTWPTGYPPPFNTTTRFEVFDWEYFTMTHIFGTSDIEPKISLGGADKVDIDEVVTTAMGRLNEKYDNAFTLGRLVNGYRRFDPTRGMEYTLDLELKMTGQKLKKSIQKRVHLLRPLNKVEIIPMPYVTEQTQVTLILPVQVNSQDQLKVFLEVYTKVCIEAKDKSSLMIIFIYSPSQAQAMASEDVFGKVKGYVSYLEKKHPGAQISWLSVKTTVPSLVALMDVISTKFSSNVLFLLSNVFTEISIEFLNRVRMNTIDGWQVFFPIPFAQYDPNIIYNDTPDPGHITIIKGSGIFDKSLYEHASFYRSDYVKARKLWDEKHPGVGTDHIQSDLDLFEMFLNAKVHVLRAVDPALKQRFKERFCRPTLTEERYHQCLASRAEGLASRSQLAKLIWNSEKELEAREHSNSKKV
;
A
#
# COMPACT_ATOMS: atom_id res chain seq x y z
N MET A 1 20.43 6.22 92.32
CA MET A 1 21.72 5.51 92.20
C MET A 1 21.84 5.01 90.77
N PHE A 2 22.52 5.74 89.89
CA PHE A 2 23.97 5.66 89.62
C PHE A 2 24.42 4.35 88.94
N ARG A 3 25.14 4.55 87.83
CA ARG A 3 26.14 3.65 87.20
C ARG A 3 25.61 2.38 86.54
N GLN A 4 25.57 2.42 85.21
CA GLN A 4 26.48 1.64 84.35
C GLN A 4 26.03 1.77 82.89
N ARG A 5 26.61 2.70 82.14
CA ARG A 5 26.72 2.68 80.66
C ARG A 5 27.44 3.95 80.17
N ASN A 6 28.71 4.10 80.55
CA ASN A 6 29.54 5.23 80.10
C ASN A 6 30.90 4.80 79.53
N ILE A 7 30.98 3.58 78.96
CA ILE A 7 32.23 3.05 78.41
C ILE A 7 32.11 2.71 76.91
N THR A 8 30.92 2.44 76.37
CA THR A 8 30.75 2.09 74.93
C THR A 8 30.69 3.30 73.99
N THR A 9 30.25 4.47 74.46
CA THR A 9 30.05 5.65 73.61
C THR A 9 31.33 6.43 73.30
N LYS A 10 32.41 6.23 74.07
CA LYS A 10 33.73 6.85 73.78
C LYS A 10 34.55 6.07 72.74
N MET A 11 34.37 4.76 72.62
CA MET A 11 35.03 3.98 71.56
C MET A 11 34.35 4.18 70.19
N PHE A 12 33.02 4.29 70.15
CA PHE A 12 32.28 4.48 68.90
C PHE A 12 32.53 5.85 68.23
N ARG A 13 32.76 6.91 69.02
CA ARG A 13 33.09 8.24 68.49
C ARG A 13 34.53 8.37 67.98
N LEU A 14 35.47 7.54 68.45
CA LEU A 14 36.84 7.53 67.92
C LEU A 14 36.97 6.74 66.62
N PHE A 15 36.13 5.72 66.41
CA PHE A 15 36.14 4.93 65.17
C PHE A 15 35.55 5.70 63.97
N PHE A 16 34.50 6.50 64.18
CA PHE A 16 33.81 7.23 63.11
C PHE A 16 34.49 8.52 62.64
N VAL A 17 35.51 9.02 63.34
CA VAL A 17 36.22 10.25 62.96
C VAL A 17 37.39 9.98 62.02
N ARG A 18 37.91 8.75 61.95
CA ARG A 18 39.04 8.39 61.07
C ARG A 18 38.68 7.84 59.69
N PHE A 19 37.42 7.45 59.43
CA PHE A 19 37.02 6.81 58.17
C PHE A 19 36.03 7.61 57.30
N LYS A 20 35.80 8.90 57.61
CA LYS A 20 34.88 9.76 56.85
C LYS A 20 35.13 9.90 55.34
N PRO A 21 36.36 9.79 54.78
CA PRO A 21 36.52 9.86 53.33
C PRO A 21 36.40 8.50 52.61
N VAL A 22 36.46 7.37 53.33
CA VAL A 22 36.58 6.04 52.70
C VAL A 22 35.21 5.36 52.50
N VAL A 23 34.26 5.60 53.41
CA VAL A 23 32.92 5.00 53.33
C VAL A 23 32.16 5.37 52.04
N PRO A 24 32.15 6.63 51.57
CA PRO A 24 31.47 6.97 50.31
C PRO A 24 32.12 6.32 49.09
N ILE A 25 33.45 6.11 49.13
CA ILE A 25 34.21 5.49 48.05
C ILE A 25 33.88 4.00 47.96
N ILE A 26 33.81 3.30 49.10
CA ILE A 26 33.44 1.88 49.13
C ILE A 26 31.99 1.69 48.66
N VAL A 27 31.07 2.55 49.11
CA VAL A 27 29.67 2.50 48.64
C VAL A 27 29.59 2.79 47.15
N GLY A 28 30.34 3.78 46.64
CA GLY A 28 30.41 4.08 45.21
C GLY A 28 31.01 2.95 44.38
N LEU A 29 32.04 2.26 44.88
CA LEU A 29 32.64 1.09 44.24
C LEU A 29 31.67 -0.10 44.21
N CYS A 30 30.98 -0.38 45.32
CA CYS A 30 29.99 -1.46 45.36
C CYS A 30 28.80 -1.19 44.44
N VAL A 31 28.29 0.05 44.40
CA VAL A 31 27.20 0.45 43.48
C VAL A 31 27.67 0.41 42.02
N GLY A 32 28.90 0.84 41.74
CA GLY A 32 29.52 0.74 40.41
C GLY A 32 29.70 -0.70 39.95
N PHE A 33 30.13 -1.61 40.84
CA PHE A 33 30.30 -3.03 40.52
C PHE A 33 28.95 -3.74 40.32
N CYS A 34 27.93 -3.37 41.09
CA CYS A 34 26.57 -3.87 40.89
C CYS A 34 25.97 -3.37 39.56
N LEU A 35 26.17 -2.10 39.20
CA LEU A 35 25.73 -1.55 37.91
C LEU A 35 26.49 -2.16 36.73
N SER A 36 27.79 -2.43 36.85
CA SER A 36 28.57 -3.07 35.79
C SER A 36 28.17 -4.53 35.58
N LEU A 37 27.81 -5.27 36.63
CA LEU A 37 27.30 -6.64 36.51
C LEU A 37 25.88 -6.70 35.92
N ILE A 38 25.05 -5.69 36.18
CA ILE A 38 23.70 -5.58 35.55
C ILE A 38 23.80 -5.20 34.07
N CYS A 39 24.81 -4.42 33.67
CA CYS A 39 25.04 -4.04 32.27
C CYS A 39 25.85 -5.08 31.46
N TYR A 40 26.44 -6.09 32.11
CA TYR A 40 27.30 -7.07 31.45
C TYR A 40 26.59 -8.05 30.47
N PRO A 41 25.29 -8.41 30.57
CA PRO A 41 24.70 -9.31 29.58
C PRO A 41 24.25 -8.58 28.29
N VAL A 42 24.49 -7.26 28.18
CA VAL A 42 24.03 -6.44 27.05
C VAL A 42 25.17 -6.04 26.09
N MET A 43 26.43 -6.33 26.43
CA MET A 43 27.58 -5.95 25.60
C MET A 43 28.66 -7.04 25.55
N ASP A 44 28.32 -8.20 24.99
CA ASP A 44 29.33 -9.07 24.36
C ASP A 44 28.71 -9.92 23.25
N THR A 45 28.61 -9.37 22.04
CA THR A 45 28.61 -10.16 20.80
C THR A 45 29.35 -9.41 19.69
N LYS A 46 30.55 -9.90 19.35
CA LYS A 46 31.24 -9.62 18.09
C LYS A 46 31.00 -10.78 17.12
N GLY A 47 30.12 -10.55 16.13
CA GLY A 47 30.01 -11.20 14.81
C GLY A 47 29.15 -12.47 14.71
N PRO A 48 28.59 -12.84 13.52
CA PRO A 48 28.31 -12.08 12.29
C PRO A 48 26.79 -12.03 11.93
N ASP A 49 26.42 -11.12 11.02
CA ASP A 49 25.19 -11.09 10.18
C ASP A 49 23.82 -11.48 10.78
N VAL A 50 23.11 -10.48 11.34
CA VAL A 50 21.68 -10.30 11.09
C VAL A 50 21.42 -8.81 10.85
N GLY A 51 21.49 -8.41 9.59
CA GLY A 51 20.88 -7.17 9.15
C GLY A 51 19.37 -7.30 9.17
N CYS A 52 18.69 -6.52 10.02
CA CYS A 52 17.40 -5.97 9.63
C CYS A 52 17.68 -4.77 8.73
N PRO A 53 17.39 -4.85 7.42
CA PRO A 53 17.60 -3.75 6.50
C PRO A 53 16.43 -2.78 6.59
N GLY A 54 16.75 -1.49 6.59
CA GLY A 54 15.80 -0.46 6.19
C GLY A 54 15.64 0.66 7.20
N LEU A 55 16.65 1.54 7.28
CA LEU A 55 16.36 3.00 7.23
C LEU A 55 17.58 3.93 7.08
N ASP A 56 18.82 3.46 6.98
CA ASP A 56 19.97 4.40 7.14
C ASP A 56 20.83 4.65 5.89
N ASN A 57 20.43 4.21 4.70
CA ASN A 57 21.19 4.47 3.46
C ASN A 57 20.41 5.20 2.37
N ILE A 58 19.61 6.21 2.75
CA ILE A 58 19.19 7.25 1.81
C ILE A 58 19.30 8.59 2.54
N LEU A 59 20.52 9.11 2.68
CA LEU A 59 20.84 10.55 2.67
C LEU A 59 22.30 10.74 3.11
N LEU A 60 23.06 11.44 2.26
CA LEU A 60 24.45 11.88 2.44
C LEU A 60 25.50 10.78 2.15
N ALA A 61 26.39 10.88 1.19
CA ALA A 61 26.78 11.93 0.25
C ALA A 61 27.58 11.19 -0.86
N GLY A 62 27.66 11.61 -2.12
CA GLY A 62 28.04 12.94 -2.54
C GLY A 62 28.95 12.81 -3.77
N ARG A 63 28.88 13.83 -4.60
CA ARG A 63 29.79 14.11 -5.71
C ARG A 63 31.27 13.95 -5.31
N GLN A 64 31.98 13.16 -6.12
CA GLN A 64 33.30 13.37 -6.70
C GLN A 64 34.34 14.23 -5.93
N LYS A 65 35.52 13.63 -5.69
CA LYS A 65 36.72 13.81 -6.56
C LYS A 65 37.92 12.93 -6.13
N SER A 66 38.31 12.05 -7.05
CA SER A 66 39.66 11.60 -7.47
C SER A 66 40.91 11.92 -6.60
N LYS A 67 41.69 10.88 -6.24
CA LYS A 67 42.88 10.39 -6.98
C LYS A 67 43.58 9.20 -6.27
N LYS A 68 43.88 8.13 -7.07
CA LYS A 68 45.05 7.19 -7.06
C LYS A 68 45.45 6.45 -5.74
N MET A 69 45.84 5.17 -5.66
CA MET A 69 46.10 4.04 -6.59
C MET A 69 46.47 2.79 -5.72
N VAL A 70 46.04 1.57 -6.11
CA VAL A 70 46.57 0.18 -5.79
C VAL A 70 46.53 -0.29 -4.30
N VAL A 71 46.32 -1.54 -3.84
CA VAL A 71 46.46 -2.94 -4.32
C VAL A 71 45.44 -3.88 -3.60
N SER A 72 44.89 -4.83 -4.37
CA SER A 72 44.48 -6.24 -4.11
C SER A 72 44.17 -6.75 -2.68
N SER A 73 43.00 -7.38 -2.50
CA SER A 73 42.88 -8.85 -2.27
C SER A 73 41.40 -9.29 -2.20
N SER A 74 40.95 -10.05 -3.20
CA SER A 74 39.67 -10.77 -3.27
C SER A 74 39.79 -12.15 -2.61
N ILE A 75 38.76 -12.56 -1.86
CA ILE A 75 38.67 -13.88 -1.21
C ILE A 75 37.84 -14.80 -2.11
N TYR A 76 38.44 -15.90 -2.59
CA TYR A 76 37.77 -16.98 -3.32
C TYR A 76 37.18 -18.03 -2.34
N GLY A 77 36.07 -18.66 -2.74
CA GLY A 77 35.39 -19.72 -1.97
C GLY A 77 36.09 -21.10 -2.07
N THR A 78 35.58 -22.06 -1.31
CA THR A 78 36.09 -23.45 -1.24
C THR A 78 35.12 -24.45 -1.86
N ASP A 79 35.61 -25.62 -2.28
CA ASP A 79 34.79 -26.75 -2.73
C ASP A 79 34.18 -27.57 -1.56
N GLU A 80 33.40 -28.62 -1.86
CA GLU A 80 32.71 -29.45 -0.87
C GLU A 80 33.66 -30.24 0.06
N ASP A 81 34.94 -30.36 -0.31
CA ASP A 81 36.00 -30.98 0.49
C ASP A 81 36.88 -29.92 1.21
N GLY A 82 36.56 -28.63 1.09
CA GLY A 82 37.20 -27.53 1.82
C GLY A 82 38.50 -27.02 1.20
N ASN A 83 38.79 -27.34 -0.06
CA ASN A 83 39.95 -26.81 -0.78
C ASN A 83 39.61 -25.46 -1.44
N PRO A 84 40.54 -24.48 -1.44
CA PRO A 84 40.34 -23.19 -2.07
C PRO A 84 40.32 -23.32 -3.61
N LEU A 85 39.30 -22.75 -4.26
CA LEU A 85 39.14 -22.76 -5.71
C LEU A 85 40.22 -21.91 -6.38
N ASN A 86 40.90 -22.45 -7.40
CA ASN A 86 41.91 -21.72 -8.19
C ASN A 86 41.30 -21.12 -9.47
N GLU A 87 41.93 -20.08 -10.01
CA GLU A 87 41.48 -19.40 -11.25
C GLU A 87 41.49 -20.29 -12.51
N GLU A 88 42.12 -21.47 -12.46
CA GLU A 88 42.14 -22.45 -13.55
C GLU A 88 40.86 -23.31 -13.65
N ASP A 89 39.99 -23.31 -12.62
CA ASP A 89 38.72 -24.06 -12.61
C ASP A 89 37.60 -23.37 -13.40
N PHE A 90 37.86 -22.15 -13.92
CA PHE A 90 36.87 -21.31 -14.62
C PHE A 90 37.17 -21.11 -16.11
N GLU A 91 37.86 -22.05 -16.77
CA GLU A 91 37.98 -22.02 -18.23
C GLU A 91 36.78 -22.73 -18.92
N PRO A 92 36.06 -22.06 -19.84
CA PRO A 92 35.03 -22.72 -20.64
C PRO A 92 35.66 -23.63 -21.70
N VAL A 93 35.59 -24.95 -21.48
CA VAL A 93 36.03 -25.94 -22.48
C VAL A 93 35.05 -25.99 -23.65
N LEU A 94 35.47 -25.47 -24.81
CA LEU A 94 34.78 -25.66 -26.10
C LEU A 94 34.95 -27.10 -26.58
N ARG A 95 33.94 -27.95 -26.37
CA ARG A 95 33.87 -29.28 -27.00
C ARG A 95 33.31 -29.17 -28.41
N THR A 96 34.17 -29.18 -29.42
CA THR A 96 33.78 -29.29 -30.83
C THR A 96 33.47 -30.74 -31.22
N GLY A 97 32.24 -30.95 -31.69
CA GLY A 97 31.85 -31.85 -32.78
C GLY A 97 32.17 -33.35 -32.68
N ASN A 98 31.11 -34.12 -32.35
CA ASN A 98 30.85 -35.54 -32.67
C ASN A 98 30.93 -36.51 -31.48
N ASP A 99 29.80 -36.67 -30.79
CA ASP A 99 29.24 -37.99 -30.45
C ASP A 99 27.78 -37.84 -29.99
N PRO A 100 26.82 -38.64 -30.51
CA PRO A 100 25.44 -38.59 -30.07
C PRO A 100 25.24 -39.55 -28.88
N GLN A 101 24.99 -39.02 -27.68
CA GLN A 101 24.51 -39.82 -26.56
C GLN A 101 23.26 -39.19 -25.91
N ILE A 102 22.13 -39.83 -26.22
CA ILE A 102 20.92 -40.11 -25.44
C ILE A 102 20.68 -39.17 -24.23
N PRO A 103 19.54 -38.44 -24.16
CA PRO A 103 19.26 -37.57 -23.04
C PRO A 103 19.01 -38.40 -21.78
N ASN A 104 19.99 -38.40 -20.86
CA ASN A 104 19.72 -38.74 -19.47
C ASN A 104 18.70 -37.73 -18.95
N LYS A 105 17.57 -38.24 -18.46
CA LYS A 105 16.63 -37.46 -17.64
C LYS A 105 17.44 -36.87 -16.50
N VAL A 106 17.72 -35.58 -16.59
CA VAL A 106 18.14 -34.79 -15.44
C VAL A 106 16.96 -34.85 -14.49
N ASP A 107 17.11 -35.59 -13.40
CA ASP A 107 16.25 -35.42 -12.24
C ASP A 107 16.30 -33.93 -11.92
N LYS A 108 15.17 -33.27 -12.16
CA LYS A 108 14.93 -31.93 -11.64
C LYS A 108 15.09 -32.08 -10.14
N HIS A 109 16.26 -31.73 -9.60
CA HIS A 109 16.38 -31.40 -8.20
C HIS A 109 15.26 -30.38 -7.95
N LEU A 110 14.22 -30.86 -7.27
CA LEU A 110 13.17 -30.03 -6.72
C LEU A 110 13.90 -28.92 -6.00
N LEU A 111 13.79 -27.70 -6.53
CA LEU A 111 14.14 -26.50 -5.79
C LEU A 111 13.42 -26.62 -4.45
N VAL A 112 14.17 -27.00 -3.40
CA VAL A 112 13.67 -27.02 -2.04
C VAL A 112 13.43 -25.57 -1.71
N ARG A 113 12.17 -25.17 -1.84
CA ARG A 113 11.69 -23.88 -1.37
C ARG A 113 12.13 -23.78 0.09
N THR A 114 12.88 -22.74 0.44
CA THR A 114 13.29 -22.49 1.82
C THR A 114 12.04 -22.57 2.71
N ARG A 115 12.05 -23.47 3.68
CA ARG A 115 10.97 -23.55 4.66
C ARG A 115 11.03 -22.26 5.49
N TYR A 116 9.88 -21.77 5.93
CA TYR A 116 9.82 -20.61 6.83
C TYR A 116 10.62 -20.91 8.11
N VAL A 117 11.28 -19.89 8.68
CA VAL A 117 12.05 -19.98 9.94
C VAL A 117 11.23 -20.63 11.07
N SER A 118 9.91 -20.45 11.08
CA SER A 118 8.99 -21.10 12.02
C SER A 118 9.00 -22.64 11.93
N ALA A 119 9.13 -23.21 10.73
CA ALA A 119 9.16 -24.65 10.52
C ALA A 119 10.51 -25.27 10.93
N GLU A 120 11.61 -24.52 10.85
CA GLU A 120 12.92 -24.95 11.36
C GLU A 120 12.99 -24.88 12.89
N LEU A 121 12.34 -23.89 13.48
CA LEU A 121 12.24 -23.71 14.94
C LEU A 121 11.14 -24.57 15.59
N GLN A 122 10.42 -25.40 14.83
CA GLN A 122 9.25 -26.17 15.30
C GLN A 122 8.23 -25.30 16.06
N ILE A 123 8.06 -24.05 15.64
CA ILE A 123 7.07 -23.14 16.22
C ILE A 123 5.70 -23.66 15.80
N ARG A 124 4.95 -24.15 16.79
CA ARG A 124 3.58 -24.62 16.60
C ARG A 124 2.64 -23.44 16.42
N GLU A 125 1.70 -23.59 15.51
CA GLU A 125 0.58 -22.68 15.37
C GLU A 125 -0.48 -22.95 16.45
N LYS A 126 -1.39 -21.99 16.68
CA LYS A 126 -2.23 -22.02 17.89
C LYS A 126 -3.37 -23.02 17.83
N LEU A 127 -4.08 -23.11 16.70
CA LEU A 127 -5.31 -23.90 16.64
C LEU A 127 -5.54 -24.51 15.26
N PHE A 128 -5.71 -25.82 15.24
CA PHE A 128 -6.25 -26.58 14.12
C PHE A 128 -7.74 -26.82 14.31
N VAL A 129 -8.56 -26.56 13.28
CA VAL A 129 -9.98 -26.89 13.29
C VAL A 129 -10.32 -27.88 12.18
N GLY A 130 -10.80 -29.05 12.58
CA GLY A 130 -11.36 -30.06 11.69
C GLY A 130 -12.88 -29.97 11.65
N VAL A 131 -13.47 -29.86 10.46
CA VAL A 131 -14.92 -29.81 10.26
C VAL A 131 -15.39 -31.11 9.63
N VAL A 132 -16.20 -31.89 10.34
CA VAL A 132 -16.82 -33.12 9.81
C VAL A 132 -18.09 -32.75 9.06
N VAL A 133 -18.10 -32.99 7.75
CA VAL A 133 -19.23 -32.69 6.87
C VAL A 133 -20.20 -33.88 6.87
N LYS A 134 -21.48 -33.64 7.17
CA LYS A 134 -22.52 -34.67 7.26
C LYS A 134 -23.16 -34.97 5.91
N GLY A 135 -23.24 -33.99 5.02
CA GLY A 135 -23.87 -34.10 3.70
C GLY A 135 -23.00 -33.54 2.57
N ASP A 136 -23.64 -33.10 1.50
CA ASP A 136 -22.93 -32.53 0.35
C ASP A 136 -22.59 -31.05 0.52
N VAL A 137 -21.42 -30.62 0.01
CA VAL A 137 -21.02 -29.21 -0.04
C VAL A 137 -21.55 -28.58 -1.33
N TYR A 138 -22.62 -27.79 -1.20
CA TYR A 138 -23.15 -26.94 -2.26
C TYR A 138 -23.02 -25.46 -1.87
N PRO A 139 -23.18 -24.49 -2.80
CA PRO A 139 -22.93 -23.07 -2.55
C PRO A 139 -23.63 -22.44 -1.32
N GLU A 140 -24.82 -22.93 -0.98
CA GLU A 140 -25.64 -22.48 0.17
C GLU A 140 -25.52 -23.39 1.41
N SER A 141 -24.55 -24.31 1.43
CA SER A 141 -24.31 -25.18 2.57
C SER A 141 -23.73 -24.42 3.77
N THR A 142 -23.98 -24.94 4.97
CA THR A 142 -23.40 -24.44 6.22
C THR A 142 -21.88 -24.52 6.22
N THR A 143 -21.30 -25.52 5.55
CA THR A 143 -19.86 -25.73 5.38
C THR A 143 -19.16 -24.50 4.78
N ILE A 144 -19.74 -23.89 3.74
CA ILE A 144 -19.22 -22.65 3.14
C ILE A 144 -19.40 -21.46 4.10
N GLY A 145 -20.49 -21.46 4.87
CA GLY A 145 -20.71 -20.49 5.94
C GLY A 145 -19.60 -20.53 6.99
N ILE A 146 -19.20 -21.71 7.43
CA ILE A 146 -18.08 -21.90 8.37
C ILE A 146 -16.77 -21.40 7.75
N ASN A 147 -16.46 -21.73 6.50
CA ASN A 147 -15.23 -21.26 5.85
C ASN A 147 -15.14 -19.72 5.83
N LYS A 148 -16.22 -19.05 5.41
CA LYS A 148 -16.26 -17.59 5.33
C LYS A 148 -16.21 -16.91 6.70
N THR A 149 -16.80 -17.51 7.73
CA THR A 149 -16.90 -16.89 9.07
C THR A 149 -15.73 -17.23 10.00
N LEU A 150 -15.15 -18.43 9.90
CA LEU A 150 -14.09 -18.89 10.79
C LEU A 150 -12.69 -18.87 10.14
N GLY A 151 -12.60 -19.01 8.82
CA GLY A 151 -11.33 -19.21 8.11
C GLY A 151 -10.31 -18.07 8.27
N HIS A 152 -10.76 -16.86 8.58
CA HIS A 152 -9.88 -15.70 8.81
C HIS A 152 -9.44 -15.54 10.28
N HIS A 153 -9.99 -16.33 11.20
CA HIS A 153 -9.67 -16.27 12.63
C HIS A 153 -8.71 -17.36 13.07
N VAL A 154 -8.82 -18.56 12.49
CA VAL A 154 -8.06 -19.75 12.92
C VAL A 154 -6.83 -19.95 12.04
N SER A 155 -5.81 -20.61 12.60
CA SER A 155 -4.55 -20.88 11.89
C SER A 155 -4.77 -21.83 10.71
N LYS A 156 -5.54 -22.91 10.93
CA LYS A 156 -5.85 -23.91 9.90
C LYS A 156 -7.27 -24.43 10.03
N LEU A 157 -7.95 -24.53 8.89
CA LEU A 157 -9.31 -25.06 8.76
C LEU A 157 -9.34 -26.14 7.68
N VAL A 158 -9.69 -27.37 8.04
CA VAL A 158 -9.77 -28.52 7.11
C VAL A 158 -11.15 -29.15 7.20
N PHE A 159 -11.73 -29.46 6.04
CA PHE A 159 -13.05 -30.05 5.93
C PHE A 159 -12.95 -31.53 5.56
N PHE A 160 -13.57 -32.38 6.37
CA PHE A 160 -13.58 -33.83 6.18
C PHE A 160 -14.91 -34.27 5.61
N ALA A 161 -14.90 -34.67 4.33
CA ALA A 161 -16.07 -35.13 3.60
C ALA A 161 -16.00 -36.65 3.34
N ARG A 162 -17.16 -37.27 3.11
CA ARG A 162 -17.23 -38.70 2.77
C ARG A 162 -16.72 -38.98 1.35
N GLU A 163 -17.14 -38.14 0.41
CA GLU A 163 -16.80 -38.24 -1.01
C GLU A 163 -16.02 -37.02 -1.49
N LYS A 164 -15.22 -37.21 -2.55
CA LYS A 164 -14.48 -36.13 -3.19
C LYS A 164 -15.46 -35.29 -4.01
N GLN A 165 -15.56 -34.00 -3.71
CA GLN A 165 -16.47 -33.09 -4.40
C GLN A 165 -15.73 -32.22 -5.40
N GLU A 166 -16.20 -32.18 -6.64
CA GLU A 166 -15.71 -31.31 -7.71
C GLU A 166 -16.88 -30.48 -8.26
N PRO A 167 -16.75 -29.15 -8.40
CA PRO A 167 -15.58 -28.32 -8.15
C PRO A 167 -15.41 -27.92 -6.67
N VAL A 168 -14.17 -27.96 -6.17
CA VAL A 168 -13.81 -27.43 -4.84
C VAL A 168 -13.86 -25.90 -4.90
N PRO A 169 -14.61 -25.22 -4.01
CA PRO A 169 -14.57 -23.77 -3.91
C PRO A 169 -13.15 -23.25 -3.68
N GLU A 170 -12.77 -22.16 -4.35
CA GLU A 170 -11.46 -21.53 -4.15
C GLU A 170 -11.23 -21.23 -2.65
N SER A 171 -10.00 -21.46 -2.17
CA SER A 171 -9.56 -21.30 -0.77
C SER A 171 -10.13 -22.27 0.28
N MET A 172 -10.58 -23.47 -0.11
CA MET A 172 -11.06 -24.49 0.83
C MET A 172 -10.27 -25.81 0.70
N GLU A 173 -9.83 -26.37 1.84
CA GLU A 173 -9.15 -27.66 1.87
C GLU A 173 -10.13 -28.76 2.30
N ILE A 174 -10.50 -29.63 1.35
CA ILE A 174 -11.44 -30.73 1.55
C ILE A 174 -10.70 -32.06 1.44
N VAL A 175 -10.77 -32.88 2.48
CA VAL A 175 -10.19 -34.21 2.56
C VAL A 175 -11.31 -35.24 2.53
N SER A 176 -11.25 -36.17 1.57
CA SER A 176 -12.20 -37.27 1.44
C SER A 176 -11.74 -38.50 2.24
N LEU A 177 -12.53 -38.96 3.20
CA LEU A 177 -12.18 -40.08 4.10
C LEU A 177 -12.78 -41.45 3.71
N GLY A 178 -13.62 -41.49 2.67
CA GLY A 178 -14.11 -42.69 1.99
C GLY A 178 -14.61 -43.81 2.90
N GLY A 179 -15.87 -43.79 3.35
CA GLY A 179 -16.47 -44.90 4.11
C GLY A 179 -17.87 -44.60 4.68
N ASP A 180 -18.67 -45.66 4.88
CA ASP A 180 -20.10 -45.55 5.21
C ASP A 180 -20.43 -45.40 6.71
N GLN A 181 -19.54 -45.82 7.62
CA GLN A 181 -19.81 -45.83 9.06
C GLN A 181 -19.31 -44.57 9.79
N ALA A 182 -20.18 -43.98 10.62
CA ALA A 182 -19.89 -42.75 11.37
C ALA A 182 -18.75 -42.89 12.41
N ILE A 183 -18.58 -44.09 12.98
CA ILE A 183 -17.50 -44.37 13.94
C ILE A 183 -16.16 -44.39 13.20
N MET A 184 -16.09 -45.14 12.10
CA MET A 184 -14.93 -45.22 11.22
C MET A 184 -14.51 -43.85 10.70
N SER A 185 -15.48 -42.98 10.36
CA SER A 185 -15.15 -41.63 9.90
C SER A 185 -14.44 -40.79 10.97
N VAL A 186 -14.86 -40.83 12.25
CA VAL A 186 -14.26 -39.98 13.29
C VAL A 186 -12.86 -40.46 13.66
N PHE A 187 -12.63 -41.77 13.76
CA PHE A 187 -11.28 -42.32 14.01
C PHE A 187 -10.33 -42.01 12.85
N ARG A 188 -10.80 -42.11 11.60
CA ARG A 188 -10.01 -41.72 10.42
C ARG A 188 -9.70 -40.23 10.36
N VAL A 189 -10.60 -39.36 10.81
CA VAL A 189 -10.30 -37.93 10.95
C VAL A 189 -9.13 -37.74 11.91
N TRP A 190 -9.18 -38.36 13.11
CA TRP A 190 -8.12 -38.22 14.10
C TRP A 190 -6.79 -38.84 13.67
N ASP A 191 -6.82 -39.99 13.00
CA ASP A 191 -5.65 -40.63 12.39
C ASP A 191 -5.02 -39.73 11.31
N TYR A 192 -5.85 -39.12 10.45
CA TYR A 192 -5.39 -38.17 9.44
C TYR A 192 -4.76 -36.92 10.06
N ILE A 193 -5.42 -36.31 11.06
CA ILE A 193 -4.91 -35.12 11.77
C ILE A 193 -3.58 -35.46 12.45
N TYR A 194 -3.48 -36.60 13.11
CA TYR A 194 -2.24 -37.05 13.73
C TYR A 194 -1.11 -37.23 12.71
N GLY A 195 -1.37 -37.91 11.59
CA GLY A 195 -0.36 -38.19 10.57
C GLY A 195 0.13 -36.97 9.78
N HIS A 196 -0.73 -35.97 9.54
CA HIS A 196 -0.40 -34.80 8.71
C HIS A 196 -0.09 -33.53 9.51
N PHE A 197 -0.71 -33.36 10.68
CA PHE A 197 -0.70 -32.10 11.43
C PHE A 197 -0.38 -32.27 12.93
N GLY A 198 -0.10 -33.49 13.41
CA GLY A 198 -0.01 -33.80 14.85
C GLY A 198 1.08 -33.05 15.62
N HIS A 199 2.10 -32.53 14.92
CA HIS A 199 3.20 -31.76 15.52
C HIS A 199 3.12 -30.25 15.27
N ASP A 200 2.20 -29.81 14.43
CA ASP A 200 2.18 -28.44 13.89
C ASP A 200 1.36 -27.47 14.73
N TYR A 201 0.44 -27.97 15.57
CA TYR A 201 -0.50 -27.14 16.32
C TYR A 201 -0.51 -27.45 17.83
N ASP A 202 -0.82 -26.42 18.60
CA ASP A 202 -0.97 -26.45 20.05
C ASP A 202 -2.28 -27.15 20.48
N TRP A 203 -3.37 -26.87 19.75
CA TRP A 203 -4.71 -27.35 20.04
C TRP A 203 -5.44 -27.84 18.78
N TYR A 204 -6.27 -28.88 18.93
CA TYR A 204 -7.03 -29.50 17.85
C TYR A 204 -8.52 -29.54 18.21
N LEU A 205 -9.33 -28.78 17.47
CA LEU A 205 -10.78 -28.72 17.65
C LEU A 205 -11.48 -29.51 16.55
N LEU A 206 -12.35 -30.43 16.92
CA LEU A 206 -13.22 -31.14 15.98
C LEU A 206 -14.67 -30.68 16.15
N ILE A 207 -15.28 -30.22 15.05
CA ILE A 207 -16.68 -29.77 15.01
C ILE A 207 -17.43 -30.39 13.81
N PRO A 208 -18.76 -30.56 13.89
CA PRO A 208 -19.57 -30.85 12.71
C PRO A 208 -19.92 -29.57 11.94
N ASP A 209 -20.34 -29.73 10.68
CA ASP A 209 -20.83 -28.67 9.79
C ASP A 209 -22.11 -27.94 10.23
N THR A 210 -22.69 -28.31 11.38
CA THR A 210 -23.90 -27.71 11.98
C THR A 210 -23.59 -26.83 13.20
N VAL A 211 -22.31 -26.51 13.41
CA VAL A 211 -21.85 -25.66 14.52
C VAL A 211 -21.38 -24.31 13.98
N TYR A 212 -21.84 -23.25 14.62
CA TYR A 212 -21.28 -21.92 14.49
C TYR A 212 -20.34 -21.63 15.66
N LEU A 213 -19.10 -21.23 15.36
CA LEU A 213 -18.09 -20.85 16.36
C LEU A 213 -17.87 -19.35 16.35
N TYR A 214 -17.78 -18.76 17.54
CA TYR A 214 -17.36 -17.37 17.69
C TYR A 214 -15.83 -17.28 17.57
N GLY A 215 -15.31 -17.14 16.34
CA GLY A 215 -13.87 -17.24 16.03
C GLY A 215 -12.95 -16.36 16.89
N GLY A 216 -13.30 -15.09 17.10
CA GLY A 216 -12.53 -14.20 17.98
C GLY A 216 -12.48 -14.69 19.44
N ALA A 217 -13.62 -15.10 20.00
CA ALA A 217 -13.69 -15.63 21.35
C ALA A 217 -12.98 -16.99 21.49
N LEU A 218 -12.98 -17.80 20.43
CA LEU A 218 -12.27 -19.08 20.38
C LEU A 218 -10.76 -18.91 20.48
N MET A 219 -10.20 -17.95 19.74
CA MET A 219 -8.76 -17.68 19.79
C MET A 219 -8.33 -17.08 21.13
N GLU A 220 -9.14 -16.20 21.72
CA GLU A 220 -8.91 -15.70 23.08
C GLU A 220 -8.97 -16.85 24.10
N PHE A 221 -9.98 -17.70 24.00
CA PHE A 221 -10.15 -18.88 24.86
C PHE A 221 -8.95 -19.83 24.83
N VAL A 222 -8.46 -20.17 23.63
CA VAL A 222 -7.32 -21.06 23.42
C VAL A 222 -5.99 -20.38 23.81
N GLY A 223 -5.87 -19.08 23.59
CA GLY A 223 -4.67 -18.30 23.90
C GLY A 223 -4.36 -18.18 25.41
N HIS A 224 -5.36 -18.34 26.28
CA HIS A 224 -5.19 -18.25 27.73
C HIS A 224 -4.81 -19.58 28.42
N MET A 225 -4.89 -20.72 27.72
CA MET A 225 -4.67 -22.05 28.30
C MET A 225 -3.23 -22.54 28.11
N SER A 226 -2.68 -23.19 29.15
CA SER A 226 -1.32 -23.77 29.10
C SER A 226 -1.29 -25.13 28.37
N LEU A 227 -0.14 -25.45 27.73
CA LEU A 227 0.03 -26.65 26.89
C LEU A 227 0.64 -27.87 27.62
N GLY A 228 0.80 -27.79 28.94
CA GLY A 228 1.50 -28.82 29.72
C GLY A 228 0.66 -30.04 30.11
N HIS A 229 -0.64 -30.04 29.82
CA HIS A 229 -1.59 -31.01 30.39
C HIS A 229 -2.36 -31.76 29.31
N ASP A 230 -2.75 -33.00 29.61
CA ASP A 230 -3.60 -33.82 28.74
C ASP A 230 -5.04 -33.34 28.85
N VAL A 231 -5.42 -32.37 28.02
CA VAL A 231 -6.75 -31.75 28.04
C VAL A 231 -7.65 -32.36 26.97
N TYR A 232 -8.78 -32.92 27.41
CA TYR A 232 -9.93 -33.29 26.59
C TYR A 232 -11.14 -32.47 27.04
N MET A 233 -11.57 -31.53 26.21
CA MET A 233 -12.56 -30.51 26.61
C MET A 233 -13.73 -30.38 25.64
N GLY A 234 -14.93 -30.21 26.17
CA GLY A 234 -16.15 -30.00 25.39
C GLY A 234 -17.37 -29.94 26.29
N MET A 235 -18.52 -30.39 25.79
CA MET A 235 -19.72 -30.56 26.62
C MET A 235 -19.75 -31.98 27.22
N PRO A 236 -19.48 -32.17 28.52
CA PRO A 236 -19.38 -33.49 29.13
C PRO A 236 -20.75 -34.15 29.29
N VAL A 237 -20.81 -35.43 28.96
CA VAL A 237 -21.94 -36.33 29.21
C VAL A 237 -21.39 -37.56 29.92
N LEU A 238 -22.01 -37.93 31.04
CA LEU A 238 -21.63 -39.12 31.81
C LEU A 238 -22.44 -40.32 31.32
N GLU A 239 -21.75 -41.36 30.87
CA GLU A 239 -22.37 -42.67 30.61
C GLU A 239 -22.29 -43.52 31.89
N GLU A 240 -23.44 -43.73 32.54
CA GLU A 240 -23.52 -44.33 33.87
C GLU A 240 -23.03 -45.79 33.89
N ASP A 241 -23.36 -46.59 32.86
CA ASP A 241 -23.03 -48.02 32.81
C ASP A 241 -21.53 -48.30 32.66
N MET A 242 -20.78 -47.35 32.07
CA MET A 242 -19.37 -47.54 31.71
C MET A 242 -18.43 -46.65 32.54
N GLU A 243 -18.99 -45.79 33.40
CA GLU A 243 -18.26 -44.77 34.17
C GLU A 243 -17.31 -43.92 33.28
N VAL A 244 -17.73 -43.63 32.03
CA VAL A 244 -16.94 -42.81 31.09
C VAL A 244 -17.65 -41.48 30.84
N THR A 245 -16.93 -40.39 31.03
CA THR A 245 -17.39 -39.05 30.64
C THR A 245 -16.84 -38.71 29.26
N TYR A 246 -17.74 -38.53 28.28
CA TYR A 246 -17.39 -38.20 26.91
C TYR A 246 -17.88 -36.80 26.52
N CYS A 247 -17.22 -36.18 25.55
CA CYS A 247 -17.65 -34.88 25.03
C CYS A 247 -18.66 -35.06 23.90
N LYS A 248 -19.81 -34.41 23.99
CA LYS A 248 -20.86 -34.47 22.98
C LYS A 248 -20.35 -33.98 21.62
N LYS A 249 -20.31 -34.85 20.60
CA LYS A 249 -19.78 -34.49 19.26
C LYS A 249 -20.51 -33.32 18.60
N GLU A 250 -21.80 -33.16 18.86
CA GLU A 250 -22.64 -32.14 18.23
C GLU A 250 -22.22 -30.72 18.62
N ALA A 251 -21.67 -30.56 19.83
CA ALA A 251 -21.19 -29.27 20.33
C ALA A 251 -19.72 -29.00 19.99
N GLY A 252 -19.02 -29.98 19.40
CA GLY A 252 -17.57 -29.98 19.21
C GLY A 252 -16.77 -30.23 20.48
N TYR A 253 -15.52 -30.64 20.29
CA TYR A 253 -14.59 -30.86 21.40
C TYR A 253 -13.13 -30.61 20.99
N LEU A 254 -12.34 -30.20 21.96
CA LEU A 254 -10.96 -29.76 21.87
C LEU A 254 -10.01 -30.79 22.50
N LEU A 255 -8.91 -31.09 21.81
CA LEU A 255 -7.80 -31.89 22.30
C LEU A 255 -6.52 -31.05 22.35
N SER A 256 -5.77 -31.20 23.44
CA SER A 256 -4.39 -30.69 23.51
C SER A 256 -3.46 -31.49 22.60
N SER A 257 -2.41 -30.85 22.09
CA SER A 257 -1.35 -31.53 21.31
C SER A 257 -0.72 -32.69 22.06
N ASN A 258 -0.45 -32.55 23.36
CA ASN A 258 0.12 -33.61 24.19
C ASN A 258 -0.79 -34.86 24.23
N LEU A 259 -2.11 -34.66 24.40
CA LEU A 259 -3.07 -35.75 24.38
C LEU A 259 -3.13 -36.43 23.00
N LEU A 260 -3.19 -35.65 21.92
CA LEU A 260 -3.25 -36.20 20.56
C LEU A 260 -2.02 -37.04 20.23
N LEU A 261 -0.81 -36.60 20.63
CA LEU A 261 0.43 -37.34 20.39
C LEU A 261 0.51 -38.65 21.18
N ARG A 262 -0.04 -38.71 22.39
CA ARG A 262 -0.09 -39.93 23.21
C ARG A 262 -1.06 -40.97 22.66
N VAL A 263 -2.22 -40.52 22.17
CA VAL A 263 -3.28 -41.42 21.64
C VAL A 263 -3.07 -41.74 20.15
N GLY A 264 -2.34 -40.89 19.42
CA GLY A 264 -2.17 -40.91 17.97
C GLY A 264 -1.90 -42.29 17.36
N ASN A 265 -0.90 -43.00 17.89
CA ASN A 265 -0.51 -44.33 17.38
C ASN A 265 -1.54 -45.45 17.68
N HIS A 266 -2.58 -45.15 18.45
CA HIS A 266 -3.57 -46.12 18.91
C HIS A 266 -4.95 -45.93 18.27
N TRP A 267 -5.17 -44.90 17.45
CA TRP A 267 -6.48 -44.64 16.83
C TRP A 267 -7.00 -45.83 16.01
N ASN A 268 -6.14 -46.46 15.19
CA ASN A 268 -6.51 -47.64 14.41
C ASN A 268 -6.85 -48.85 15.29
N ALA A 269 -6.08 -49.08 16.36
CA ALA A 269 -6.35 -50.18 17.30
C ALA A 269 -7.64 -49.96 18.11
N CYS A 270 -7.97 -48.71 18.44
CA CYS A 270 -9.24 -48.35 19.09
C CYS A 270 -10.43 -48.54 18.13
N MET A 271 -10.25 -48.19 16.85
CA MET A 271 -11.27 -48.34 15.82
C MET A 271 -11.69 -49.81 15.63
N GLU A 272 -10.75 -50.75 15.60
CA GLU A 272 -11.04 -52.19 15.47
C GLU A 272 -11.75 -52.80 16.69
N ARG A 273 -11.62 -52.17 17.88
CA ARG A 273 -12.20 -52.63 19.14
C ARG A 273 -13.48 -51.89 19.52
N ALA A 274 -13.98 -51.00 18.67
CA ALA A 274 -15.18 -50.23 18.94
C ALA A 274 -16.43 -51.13 18.93
N TRP A 275 -17.27 -51.01 19.96
CA TRP A 275 -18.48 -51.84 20.12
C TRP A 275 -19.78 -51.04 20.23
N SER A 276 -19.72 -49.78 20.69
CA SER A 276 -20.89 -48.89 20.75
C SER A 276 -21.23 -48.28 19.39
N SER A 277 -22.49 -47.94 19.18
CA SER A 277 -22.98 -47.17 18.03
C SER A 277 -22.69 -45.66 18.14
N LEU A 278 -22.20 -45.19 19.30
CA LEU A 278 -21.91 -43.78 19.59
C LEU A 278 -20.42 -43.45 19.35
N PRO A 279 -20.08 -42.67 18.29
CA PRO A 279 -18.68 -42.36 17.96
C PRO A 279 -17.93 -41.57 19.04
N ASP A 280 -18.60 -40.65 19.73
CA ASP A 280 -18.03 -39.81 20.78
C ASP A 280 -17.69 -40.59 22.05
N LEU A 281 -18.51 -41.58 22.41
CA LEU A 281 -18.22 -42.48 23.52
C LEU A 281 -16.99 -43.36 23.24
N GLU A 282 -16.85 -43.87 22.00
CA GLU A 282 -15.71 -44.71 21.61
C GLU A 282 -14.39 -43.93 21.57
N VAL A 283 -14.41 -42.68 21.09
CA VAL A 283 -13.25 -41.78 21.16
C VAL A 283 -12.86 -41.51 22.62
N ALA A 284 -13.83 -41.21 23.49
CA ALA A 284 -13.56 -40.97 24.90
C ALA A 284 -13.02 -42.22 25.62
N ARG A 285 -13.51 -43.43 25.26
CA ARG A 285 -12.98 -44.69 25.79
C ARG A 285 -11.51 -44.88 25.41
N CYS A 286 -11.17 -44.62 24.14
CA CYS A 286 -9.79 -44.68 23.66
C CYS A 286 -8.88 -43.70 24.44
N ILE A 287 -9.32 -42.45 24.59
CA ILE A 287 -8.57 -41.43 25.33
C ILE A 287 -8.37 -41.85 26.80
N LYS A 288 -9.45 -42.28 27.48
CA LYS A 288 -9.41 -42.73 28.88
C LYS A 288 -8.47 -43.92 29.06
N GLN A 289 -8.47 -44.87 28.11
CA GLN A 289 -7.63 -46.07 28.18
C GLN A 289 -6.12 -45.75 28.14
N TYR A 290 -5.70 -44.79 27.31
CA TYR A 290 -4.27 -44.52 27.08
C TYR A 290 -3.71 -43.33 27.85
N THR A 291 -4.56 -42.38 28.28
CA THR A 291 -4.11 -41.15 28.98
C THR A 291 -4.77 -40.95 30.34
N GLY A 292 -5.86 -41.66 30.63
CA GLY A 292 -6.67 -41.41 31.83
C GLY A 292 -7.48 -40.10 31.81
N ALA A 293 -7.39 -39.31 30.74
CA ALA A 293 -8.15 -38.08 30.60
C ALA A 293 -9.65 -38.37 30.40
N HIS A 294 -10.50 -37.49 30.93
CA HIS A 294 -11.95 -37.52 30.79
C HIS A 294 -12.45 -36.18 30.23
N CYS A 295 -13.63 -36.18 29.62
CA CYS A 295 -14.18 -34.93 29.11
C CYS A 295 -14.49 -33.97 30.26
N SER A 296 -13.95 -32.75 30.18
CA SER A 296 -14.28 -31.64 31.07
C SER A 296 -14.87 -30.48 30.28
N ASN A 297 -15.73 -29.65 30.92
CA ASN A 297 -16.14 -28.36 30.35
C ASN A 297 -15.27 -27.20 30.85
N SER A 298 -14.31 -27.42 31.75
CA SER A 298 -13.49 -26.36 32.33
C SER A 298 -12.04 -26.76 32.54
N PHE A 299 -11.13 -25.81 32.34
CA PHE A 299 -9.70 -25.94 32.55
C PHE A 299 -9.10 -24.55 32.84
N GLU A 300 -8.28 -24.43 33.89
CA GLU A 300 -7.59 -23.18 34.25
C GLU A 300 -8.52 -21.93 34.35
N GLY A 301 -9.78 -22.12 34.74
CA GLY A 301 -10.78 -21.04 34.83
C GLY A 301 -11.49 -20.70 33.52
N SER A 302 -11.03 -21.25 32.40
CA SER A 302 -11.71 -21.21 31.09
C SER A 302 -12.81 -22.26 31.04
N VAL A 303 -14.02 -21.88 30.61
CA VAL A 303 -15.20 -22.77 30.52
C VAL A 303 -15.70 -22.86 29.09
N TYR A 304 -15.76 -24.08 28.54
CA TYR A 304 -16.34 -24.37 27.23
C TYR A 304 -17.88 -24.30 27.30
N ARG A 305 -18.42 -23.15 26.89
CA ARG A 305 -19.88 -22.93 26.86
C ARG A 305 -20.42 -23.19 25.46
N ALA A 306 -21.39 -24.10 25.35
CA ALA A 306 -22.06 -24.38 24.09
C ALA A 306 -23.58 -24.20 24.24
N TYR A 307 -24.19 -23.51 23.28
CA TYR A 307 -25.62 -23.19 23.27
C TYR A 307 -26.39 -24.02 22.25
N ASN A 308 -27.46 -24.66 22.71
CA ASN A 308 -28.34 -25.47 21.88
C ASN A 308 -29.28 -24.58 21.06
N PHE A 309 -29.14 -24.60 19.73
CA PHE A 309 -29.98 -23.86 18.79
C PHE A 309 -31.11 -24.69 18.15
N GLN A 310 -31.33 -25.92 18.62
CA GLN A 310 -32.36 -26.82 18.09
C GLN A 310 -33.76 -26.17 18.13
N ASP A 311 -34.48 -26.29 17.01
CA ASP A 311 -35.87 -25.85 16.81
C ASP A 311 -36.15 -24.35 17.06
N LYS A 312 -35.12 -23.50 17.01
CA LYS A 312 -35.24 -22.04 17.18
C LYS A 312 -35.11 -21.30 15.85
N VAL A 313 -35.90 -20.24 15.70
CA VAL A 313 -35.72 -19.22 14.65
C VAL A 313 -35.14 -17.99 15.30
N LEU A 314 -34.01 -17.49 14.80
CA LEU A 314 -33.37 -16.28 15.35
C LEU A 314 -34.31 -15.08 15.28
N THR A 315 -34.77 -14.62 16.43
CA THR A 315 -35.48 -13.35 16.60
C THR A 315 -34.60 -12.32 17.29
N SER A 316 -34.96 -11.05 17.20
CA SER A 316 -34.22 -9.97 17.87
C SER A 316 -34.14 -10.13 19.39
N ARG A 317 -35.05 -10.88 20.01
CA ARG A 317 -35.08 -11.15 21.45
C ARG A 317 -34.07 -12.22 21.89
N ASP A 318 -33.74 -13.17 21.02
CA ASP A 318 -32.76 -14.21 21.33
C ASP A 318 -31.35 -13.63 21.52
N PHE A 319 -31.06 -12.51 20.87
CA PHE A 319 -29.81 -11.76 21.00
C PHE A 319 -29.64 -11.08 22.37
N GLU A 320 -30.71 -10.98 23.17
CA GLU A 320 -30.66 -10.50 24.55
C GLU A 320 -30.37 -11.62 25.56
N ASP A 321 -30.40 -12.90 25.16
CA ASP A 321 -30.08 -14.03 26.05
C ASP A 321 -28.58 -14.02 26.39
N LYS A 322 -28.27 -13.87 27.69
CA LYS A 322 -26.90 -13.91 28.22
C LYS A 322 -26.19 -15.22 27.91
N ARG A 323 -26.92 -16.34 27.85
CA ARG A 323 -26.33 -17.66 27.56
C ARG A 323 -25.80 -17.74 26.14
N LEU A 324 -26.47 -17.11 25.19
CA LEU A 324 -26.01 -17.02 23.80
C LEU A 324 -24.81 -16.06 23.69
N GLN A 325 -24.86 -14.93 24.40
CA GLN A 325 -23.78 -13.94 24.46
C GLN A 325 -22.47 -14.45 25.09
N GLU A 326 -22.55 -15.43 25.98
CA GLU A 326 -21.42 -16.06 26.66
C GLU A 326 -20.98 -17.39 26.04
N ALA A 327 -21.72 -17.90 25.05
CA ALA A 327 -21.38 -19.16 24.39
C ALA A 327 -20.13 -19.01 23.50
N LEU A 328 -19.37 -20.10 23.37
CA LEU A 328 -18.25 -20.25 22.44
C LEU A 328 -18.70 -20.94 21.14
N ALA A 329 -19.58 -21.93 21.28
CA ALA A 329 -20.15 -22.71 20.18
C ALA A 329 -21.68 -22.68 20.22
N VAL A 330 -22.30 -22.53 19.05
CA VAL A 330 -23.75 -22.65 18.86
C VAL A 330 -23.99 -23.83 17.94
N TYR A 331 -24.64 -24.87 18.45
CA TYR A 331 -24.80 -26.14 17.72
C TYR A 331 -26.27 -26.40 17.34
N HIS A 332 -26.49 -27.22 16.31
CA HIS A 332 -27.75 -27.40 15.58
C HIS A 332 -28.15 -26.19 14.70
N VAL A 333 -27.17 -25.53 14.09
CA VAL A 333 -27.42 -24.50 13.07
C VAL A 333 -27.62 -25.20 11.72
N ILE A 334 -28.86 -25.18 11.22
CA ILE A 334 -29.26 -25.95 10.03
C ILE A 334 -28.98 -25.17 8.74
N ASP A 335 -29.09 -23.84 8.78
CA ASP A 335 -29.04 -23.00 7.58
C ASP A 335 -27.89 -21.98 7.61
N GLN A 336 -27.31 -21.73 6.43
CA GLN A 336 -26.21 -20.77 6.25
C GLN A 336 -26.64 -19.34 6.61
N ARG A 337 -27.91 -18.98 6.43
CA ARG A 337 -28.42 -17.64 6.77
C ARG A 337 -28.40 -17.40 8.27
N SER A 338 -28.79 -18.37 9.09
CA SER A 338 -28.69 -18.30 10.54
C SER A 338 -27.24 -18.19 11.01
N MET A 339 -26.29 -18.88 10.36
CA MET A 339 -24.85 -18.69 10.63
C MET A 339 -24.42 -17.24 10.39
N TYR A 340 -24.77 -16.63 9.27
CA TYR A 340 -24.42 -15.23 9.01
C TYR A 340 -25.14 -14.25 9.94
N LYS A 341 -26.37 -14.53 10.36
CA LYS A 341 -27.07 -13.72 11.38
C LYS A 341 -26.36 -13.79 12.73
N LEU A 342 -25.94 -14.99 13.17
CA LEU A 342 -25.14 -15.17 14.38
C LEU A 342 -23.78 -14.47 14.28
N HIS A 343 -23.15 -14.51 13.10
CA HIS A 343 -21.88 -13.84 12.86
C HIS A 343 -22.00 -12.32 12.85
N LYS A 344 -23.05 -11.77 12.24
CA LYS A 344 -23.34 -10.34 12.32
C LYS A 344 -23.53 -9.91 13.78
N PHE A 345 -24.33 -10.66 14.53
CA PHE A 345 -24.55 -10.38 15.95
C PHE A 345 -23.25 -10.43 16.77
N SER A 346 -22.40 -11.44 16.54
CA SER A 346 -21.13 -11.54 17.26
C SER A 346 -20.16 -10.43 16.92
N ALA A 347 -20.10 -10.01 15.66
CA ALA A 347 -19.31 -8.87 15.22
C ALA A 347 -19.79 -7.56 15.86
N GLU A 348 -21.11 -7.33 15.91
CA GLU A 348 -21.70 -6.16 16.58
C GLU A 348 -21.40 -6.16 18.09
N MET A 349 -21.48 -7.33 18.74
CA MET A 349 -21.15 -7.48 20.15
C MET A 349 -19.66 -7.22 20.43
N ALA A 350 -18.77 -7.81 19.61
CA ALA A 350 -17.33 -7.60 19.71
C ALA A 350 -16.97 -6.13 19.51
N LEU A 351 -17.54 -5.48 18.49
CA LEU A 351 -17.35 -4.04 18.22
C LEU A 351 -17.77 -3.18 19.43
N ASN A 352 -18.93 -3.47 20.02
CA ASN A 352 -19.40 -2.76 21.22
C ASN A 352 -18.50 -2.98 22.45
N ARG A 353 -17.98 -4.20 22.64
CA ARG A 353 -16.99 -4.49 23.70
C ARG A 353 -15.71 -3.67 23.47
N THR A 354 -15.17 -3.69 22.26
CA THR A 354 -13.98 -2.92 21.88
C THR A 354 -14.18 -1.42 22.10
N TYR A 355 -15.34 -0.85 21.73
CA TYR A 355 -15.62 0.57 22.00
C TYR A 355 -15.67 0.91 23.49
N LYS A 356 -16.24 0.03 24.32
CA LYS A 356 -16.27 0.21 25.79
C LYS A 356 -14.86 0.13 26.36
N GLU A 357 -14.06 -0.83 25.94
CA GLU A 357 -12.66 -0.98 26.35
C GLU A 357 -11.82 0.23 25.92
N LEU A 358 -11.97 0.71 24.69
CA LEU A 358 -11.34 1.93 24.21
C LEU A 358 -11.67 3.12 25.11
N LYS A 359 -12.95 3.32 25.46
CA LYS A 359 -13.36 4.40 26.37
C LYS A 359 -12.75 4.24 27.77
N LYS A 360 -12.69 3.02 28.29
CA LYS A 360 -12.10 2.70 29.60
C LYS A 360 -10.58 2.96 29.60
N LEU A 361 -9.88 2.52 28.55
CA LEU A 361 -8.46 2.77 28.34
C LEU A 361 -8.16 4.26 28.17
N GLN A 362 -8.93 4.99 27.37
CA GLN A 362 -8.78 6.45 27.23
C GLN A 362 -8.95 7.19 28.56
N THR A 363 -9.87 6.73 29.40
CA THR A 363 -10.08 7.30 30.74
C THR A 363 -8.89 6.97 31.65
N SER A 364 -8.44 5.72 31.65
CA SER A 364 -7.27 5.27 32.41
C SER A 364 -5.98 6.00 32.01
N ILE A 365 -5.75 6.24 30.72
CA ILE A 365 -4.61 7.03 30.21
C ILE A 365 -4.67 8.46 30.74
N LYS A 366 -5.84 9.11 30.70
CA LYS A 366 -6.01 10.47 31.21
C LYS A 366 -5.77 10.55 32.72
N GLU A 367 -6.23 9.56 33.48
CA GLU A 367 -6.01 9.52 34.93
C GLU A 367 -4.54 9.25 35.27
N SER A 368 -3.92 8.27 34.60
CA SER A 368 -2.54 7.84 34.83
C SER A 368 -1.52 8.91 34.41
N SER A 369 -1.80 9.66 33.34
CA SER A 369 -0.91 10.72 32.83
C SER A 369 -0.57 11.79 33.89
N LYS A 370 -1.46 12.02 34.86
CA LYS A 370 -1.23 12.98 35.96
C LYS A 370 -0.05 12.60 36.85
N TYR A 371 0.28 11.32 36.91
CA TYR A 371 1.35 10.77 37.74
C TYR A 371 2.64 10.52 36.94
N GLY A 372 2.65 10.79 35.63
CA GLY A 372 3.83 10.64 34.79
C GLY A 372 4.86 11.76 35.01
N PRO A 373 6.13 11.56 34.60
CA PRO A 373 7.12 12.63 34.55
C PRO A 373 6.64 13.80 33.66
N PRO A 374 7.08 15.05 33.91
CA PRO A 374 6.51 16.26 33.30
C PRO A 374 6.48 16.28 31.76
N GLU A 375 7.38 15.58 31.08
CA GLU A 375 7.35 15.42 29.61
C GLU A 375 6.25 14.47 29.13
N SER A 376 5.90 13.46 29.92
CA SER A 376 4.84 12.47 29.67
C SER A 376 3.46 12.86 30.22
N GLN A 377 3.38 13.96 30.99
CA GLN A 377 2.09 14.50 31.49
C GLN A 377 1.22 15.08 30.37
N LYS A 378 1.76 15.24 29.16
CA LYS A 378 1.02 15.73 28.00
C LYS A 378 0.23 14.58 27.38
N VAL A 379 -1.03 14.44 27.78
CA VAL A 379 -1.99 13.59 27.06
C VAL A 379 -2.16 14.15 25.65
N THR A 380 -1.89 13.32 24.64
CA THR A 380 -2.17 13.68 23.26
C THR A 380 -3.68 13.84 23.05
N TRP A 381 -4.05 14.86 22.28
CA TRP A 381 -5.41 15.04 21.82
C TRP A 381 -5.47 14.70 20.33
N PRO A 382 -6.33 13.74 19.90
CA PRO A 382 -7.12 12.81 20.70
C PRO A 382 -6.28 11.73 21.40
N THR A 383 -6.78 11.19 22.51
CA THR A 383 -6.06 10.20 23.32
C THR A 383 -5.91 8.88 22.57
N GLY A 384 -4.68 8.34 22.55
CA GLY A 384 -4.35 7.09 21.84
C GLY A 384 -3.75 7.31 20.44
N TYR A 385 -3.61 8.56 20.00
CA TYR A 385 -2.91 8.91 18.77
C TYR A 385 -1.51 9.48 19.07
N PRO A 386 -0.55 9.35 18.13
CA PRO A 386 0.78 9.93 18.29
C PRO A 386 0.70 11.45 18.49
N PRO A 387 1.71 12.07 19.11
CA PRO A 387 1.80 13.53 19.22
C PRO A 387 2.02 14.18 17.85
N PRO A 388 1.73 15.49 17.69
CA PRO A 388 2.05 16.21 16.47
C PRO A 388 3.52 16.11 16.08
N PHE A 389 3.80 16.18 14.78
CA PHE A 389 5.18 16.24 14.29
C PHE A 389 5.91 17.45 14.88
N ASN A 390 7.09 17.20 15.47
CA ASN A 390 7.91 18.24 16.06
C ASN A 390 8.87 18.82 15.02
N THR A 391 8.67 20.07 14.64
CA THR A 391 9.46 20.72 13.59
C THR A 391 10.81 21.17 14.15
N THR A 392 11.90 20.80 13.48
CA THR A 392 13.25 21.20 13.89
C THR A 392 13.67 22.50 13.22
N THR A 393 13.22 22.69 11.98
CA THR A 393 13.50 23.88 11.18
C THR A 393 12.23 24.64 10.80
N ARG A 394 12.38 25.93 10.50
CA ARG A 394 11.28 26.77 9.98
C ARG A 394 10.69 26.29 8.65
N PHE A 395 11.43 25.45 7.92
CA PHE A 395 11.02 24.94 6.60
C PHE A 395 10.20 23.65 6.72
N GLU A 396 10.15 23.04 7.91
CA GLU A 396 9.34 21.87 8.22
C GLU A 396 7.96 22.23 8.81
N VAL A 397 7.67 23.52 8.98
CA VAL A 397 6.38 23.98 9.49
C VAL A 397 5.31 23.76 8.43
N PHE A 398 4.34 22.92 8.75
CA PHE A 398 3.18 22.68 7.90
C PHE A 398 2.15 23.82 8.05
N ASP A 399 1.79 24.41 6.92
CA ASP A 399 0.86 25.53 6.86
C ASP A 399 -0.59 25.10 7.10
N TRP A 400 -1.39 26.02 7.66
CA TRP A 400 -2.83 25.85 7.78
C TRP A 400 -3.52 26.43 6.56
N GLU A 401 -4.32 25.60 5.88
CA GLU A 401 -5.16 26.04 4.78
C GLU A 401 -6.50 26.52 5.33
N TYR A 402 -6.85 27.76 5.01
CA TYR A 402 -8.16 28.30 5.34
C TYR A 402 -9.18 27.91 4.28
N PHE A 403 -10.36 27.48 4.69
CA PHE A 403 -11.43 27.11 3.76
C PHE A 403 -12.81 27.58 4.24
N THR A 404 -13.68 27.74 3.26
CA THR A 404 -15.11 28.01 3.41
C THR A 404 -15.89 26.87 2.77
N MET A 405 -17.22 26.94 2.71
CA MET A 405 -18.01 25.93 1.96
C MET A 405 -17.82 26.01 0.44
N THR A 406 -17.15 27.05 -0.07
CA THR A 406 -17.04 27.30 -1.53
C THR A 406 -15.61 27.44 -2.05
N HIS A 407 -14.64 27.84 -1.23
CA HIS A 407 -13.26 28.06 -1.65
C HIS A 407 -12.25 27.63 -0.58
N ILE A 408 -11.06 27.24 -1.04
CA ILE A 408 -9.84 27.07 -0.23
C ILE A 408 -8.89 28.24 -0.54
N PHE A 409 -8.15 28.66 0.47
CA PHE A 409 -7.22 29.76 0.41
C PHE A 409 -5.83 29.31 0.89
N GLY A 410 -4.79 29.88 0.30
CA GLY A 410 -3.39 29.69 0.73
C GLY A 410 -2.69 28.44 0.20
N THR A 411 -3.24 27.76 -0.81
CA THR A 411 -2.64 26.57 -1.44
C THR A 411 -1.44 26.87 -2.33
N SER A 412 -1.34 28.07 -2.91
CA SER A 412 -0.16 28.49 -3.68
C SER A 412 0.03 30.01 -3.69
N ASP A 413 1.28 30.46 -3.86
CA ASP A 413 1.63 31.87 -4.05
C ASP A 413 1.07 32.45 -5.38
N ILE A 414 0.71 31.58 -6.32
CA ILE A 414 0.28 31.95 -7.66
C ILE A 414 -1.23 32.18 -7.68
N GLU A 415 -1.98 31.26 -7.06
CA GLU A 415 -3.44 31.30 -6.92
C GLU A 415 -3.81 31.24 -5.43
N PRO A 416 -4.05 32.41 -4.79
CA PRO A 416 -4.36 32.46 -3.36
C PRO A 416 -5.79 32.01 -3.04
N LYS A 417 -6.66 31.84 -4.05
CA LYS A 417 -8.07 31.46 -3.92
C LYS A 417 -8.41 30.42 -4.99
N ILE A 418 -8.81 29.23 -4.54
CA ILE A 418 -9.22 28.12 -5.40
C ILE A 418 -10.66 27.72 -5.07
N SER A 419 -11.49 27.50 -6.10
CA SER A 419 -12.86 27.03 -5.92
C SER A 419 -12.87 25.57 -5.45
N LEU A 420 -13.75 25.24 -4.50
CA LEU A 420 -13.90 23.89 -3.98
C LEU A 420 -14.63 22.98 -4.97
N GLY A 421 -13.94 21.92 -5.40
CA GLY A 421 -14.49 20.89 -6.29
C GLY A 421 -13.95 19.50 -5.95
N GLY A 422 -14.53 18.48 -6.58
CA GLY A 422 -14.04 17.09 -6.49
C GLY A 422 -13.92 16.58 -5.05
N ALA A 423 -12.76 15.98 -4.76
CA ALA A 423 -12.47 15.33 -3.47
C ALA A 423 -12.44 16.30 -2.29
N ASP A 424 -11.93 17.53 -2.47
CA ASP A 424 -11.86 18.52 -1.40
C ASP A 424 -13.25 18.94 -0.88
N LYS A 425 -14.22 19.07 -1.79
CA LYS A 425 -15.60 19.40 -1.41
C LYS A 425 -16.25 18.26 -0.62
N VAL A 426 -16.07 17.02 -1.09
CA VAL A 426 -16.58 15.83 -0.41
C VAL A 426 -15.97 15.69 0.99
N ASP A 427 -14.66 15.93 1.13
CA ASP A 427 -13.98 15.93 2.42
C ASP A 427 -14.56 16.98 3.39
N ILE A 428 -14.73 18.23 2.95
CA ILE A 428 -15.29 19.30 3.79
C ILE A 428 -16.74 18.98 4.20
N ASP A 429 -17.57 18.51 3.28
CA ASP A 429 -18.96 18.14 3.56
C ASP A 429 -19.02 16.96 4.57
N GLU A 430 -18.14 15.97 4.45
CA GLU A 430 -17.99 14.84 5.38
C GLU A 430 -17.57 15.32 6.78
N VAL A 431 -16.56 16.20 6.86
CA VAL A 431 -16.04 16.73 8.12
C VAL A 431 -17.10 17.59 8.84
N VAL A 432 -17.83 18.44 8.12
CA VAL A 432 -18.91 19.25 8.69
C VAL A 432 -20.07 18.37 9.17
N THR A 433 -20.46 17.36 8.40
CA THR A 433 -21.52 16.41 8.78
C THR A 433 -21.13 15.62 10.03
N THR A 434 -19.89 15.13 10.07
CA THR A 434 -19.33 14.42 11.23
C THR A 434 -19.27 15.31 12.47
N ALA A 435 -18.86 16.58 12.32
CA ALA A 435 -18.85 17.55 13.41
C ALA A 435 -20.25 17.75 14.00
N MET A 436 -21.25 17.92 13.15
CA MET A 436 -22.66 18.07 13.56
C MET A 436 -23.19 16.81 14.24
N GLY A 437 -22.90 15.62 13.71
CA GLY A 437 -23.28 14.35 14.30
C GLY A 437 -22.72 14.19 15.72
N ARG A 438 -21.43 14.47 15.93
CA ARG A 438 -20.78 14.40 17.25
C ARG A 438 -21.27 15.46 18.23
N LEU A 439 -21.59 16.66 17.75
CA LEU A 439 -22.20 17.69 18.58
C LEU A 439 -23.60 17.27 19.04
N ASN A 440 -24.41 16.76 18.12
CA ASN A 440 -25.77 16.32 18.43
C ASN A 440 -25.82 15.06 19.31
N GLU A 441 -24.84 14.15 19.18
CA GLU A 441 -24.64 13.04 20.12
C GLU A 441 -24.34 13.54 21.55
N LYS A 442 -23.58 14.64 21.67
CA LYS A 442 -23.20 15.22 22.98
C LYS A 442 -24.29 16.08 23.61
N TYR A 443 -25.17 16.68 22.81
CA TYR A 443 -26.18 17.65 23.24
C TYR A 443 -27.61 17.24 22.83
N ASP A 444 -27.88 15.94 22.71
CA ASP A 444 -29.20 15.36 22.45
C ASP A 444 -29.98 16.02 21.29
N ASN A 445 -29.34 16.17 20.13
CA ASN A 445 -29.92 16.76 18.91
C ASN A 445 -30.43 18.22 19.04
N ALA A 446 -29.90 19.00 19.99
CA ALA A 446 -30.33 20.39 20.21
C ALA A 446 -29.94 21.39 19.10
N PHE A 447 -29.05 21.01 18.17
CA PHE A 447 -28.45 21.95 17.21
C PHE A 447 -28.71 21.59 15.75
N THR A 448 -28.96 22.63 14.95
CA THR A 448 -28.95 22.59 13.48
C THR A 448 -27.82 23.47 12.95
N LEU A 449 -27.23 23.09 11.82
CA LEU A 449 -26.16 23.87 11.20
C LEU A 449 -26.74 25.19 10.66
N GLY A 450 -26.18 26.31 11.12
CA GLY A 450 -26.44 27.64 10.58
C GLY A 450 -25.51 27.95 9.42
N ARG A 451 -24.21 28.04 9.70
CA ARG A 451 -23.15 28.36 8.73
C ARG A 451 -21.78 27.91 9.27
N LEU A 452 -20.87 27.52 8.37
CA LEU A 452 -19.43 27.44 8.67
C LEU A 452 -18.84 28.86 8.62
N VAL A 453 -18.38 29.38 9.75
CA VAL A 453 -17.78 30.71 9.85
C VAL A 453 -16.34 30.66 9.36
N ASN A 454 -15.52 29.78 9.95
CA ASN A 454 -14.13 29.56 9.56
C ASN A 454 -13.84 28.05 9.53
N GLY A 455 -13.15 27.58 8.50
CA GLY A 455 -12.55 26.25 8.46
C GLY A 455 -11.04 26.36 8.29
N TYR A 456 -10.29 25.61 9.08
CA TYR A 456 -8.84 25.47 8.93
C TYR A 456 -8.50 23.99 8.84
N ARG A 457 -7.67 23.60 7.87
CA ARG A 457 -7.16 22.23 7.75
C ARG A 457 -5.64 22.20 7.62
N ARG A 458 -5.02 21.12 8.07
CA ARG A 458 -3.58 20.88 7.96
C ARG A 458 -3.30 19.38 7.90
N PHE A 459 -2.36 18.98 7.05
CA PHE A 459 -1.86 17.60 7.02
C PHE A 459 -0.63 17.45 7.92
N ASP A 460 -0.70 16.56 8.91
CA ASP A 460 0.41 16.15 9.76
C ASP A 460 0.83 14.71 9.37
N PRO A 461 2.05 14.47 8.87
CA PRO A 461 2.50 13.13 8.44
C PRO A 461 2.44 12.07 9.53
N THR A 462 2.49 12.45 10.81
CA THR A 462 2.47 11.51 11.93
C THR A 462 1.05 11.11 12.35
N ARG A 463 0.07 11.99 12.13
CA ARG A 463 -1.29 11.83 12.66
C ARG A 463 -2.35 11.76 11.59
N GLY A 464 -2.20 12.45 10.46
CA GLY A 464 -3.19 12.60 9.40
C GLY A 464 -3.70 14.04 9.27
N MET A 465 -4.96 14.20 8.85
CA MET A 465 -5.56 15.51 8.61
C MET A 465 -6.20 16.08 9.88
N GLU A 466 -5.78 17.29 10.26
CA GLU A 466 -6.35 18.06 11.36
C GLU A 466 -7.31 19.12 10.84
N TYR A 467 -8.45 19.28 11.50
CA TYR A 467 -9.43 20.32 11.18
C TYR A 467 -9.81 21.12 12.41
N THR A 468 -9.91 22.44 12.24
CA THR A 468 -10.51 23.35 13.22
C THR A 468 -11.65 24.09 12.53
N LEU A 469 -12.87 23.86 13.02
CA LEU A 469 -14.09 24.46 12.47
C LEU A 469 -14.72 25.40 13.48
N ASP A 470 -15.04 26.61 13.04
CA ASP A 470 -15.91 27.53 13.77
C ASP A 470 -17.32 27.47 13.15
N LEU A 471 -18.23 26.81 13.85
CA LEU A 471 -19.60 26.57 13.39
C LEU A 471 -20.58 27.52 14.08
N GLU A 472 -21.44 28.15 13.30
CA GLU A 472 -22.63 28.85 13.78
C GLU A 472 -23.79 27.87 13.83
N LEU A 473 -24.28 27.59 15.03
CA LEU A 473 -25.35 26.62 15.33
C LEU A 473 -26.64 27.33 15.67
N LYS A 474 -27.78 26.83 15.17
CA LYS A 474 -29.12 27.30 15.50
C LYS A 474 -29.78 26.29 16.44
N MET A 475 -30.36 26.76 17.53
CA MET A 475 -31.07 25.88 18.47
C MET A 475 -32.40 25.40 17.87
N THR A 476 -32.63 24.09 17.92
CA THR A 476 -33.88 23.46 17.47
C THR A 476 -34.95 23.66 18.56
N GLY A 477 -36.01 24.42 18.28
CA GLY A 477 -37.21 24.47 19.15
C GLY A 477 -37.49 25.78 19.92
N GLN A 478 -36.68 26.83 19.81
CA GLN A 478 -37.04 28.16 20.35
C GLN A 478 -37.50 29.13 19.25
N LYS A 479 -38.62 29.84 19.46
CA LYS A 479 -39.12 30.91 18.57
C LYS A 479 -38.12 32.06 18.38
N LEU A 480 -37.14 32.19 19.28
CA LEU A 480 -36.00 33.09 19.16
C LEU A 480 -34.84 32.37 18.47
N LYS A 481 -34.50 32.80 17.25
CA LYS A 481 -33.32 32.37 16.48
C LYS A 481 -32.02 32.83 17.17
N LYS A 482 -31.70 32.34 18.36
CA LYS A 482 -30.36 32.54 18.95
C LYS A 482 -29.39 31.62 18.22
N SER A 483 -28.44 32.21 17.49
CA SER A 483 -27.30 31.48 16.96
C SER A 483 -26.17 31.45 18.00
N ILE A 484 -25.50 30.31 18.12
CA ILE A 484 -24.38 30.08 19.02
C ILE A 484 -23.19 29.66 18.18
N GLN A 485 -22.03 30.27 18.42
CA GLN A 485 -20.79 29.86 17.77
C GLN A 485 -20.06 28.82 18.63
N LYS A 486 -19.60 27.74 18.00
CA LYS A 486 -18.81 26.68 18.63
C LYS A 486 -17.63 26.31 17.75
N ARG A 487 -16.45 26.27 18.38
CA ARG A 487 -15.23 25.72 17.78
C ARG A 487 -15.19 24.21 18.00
N VAL A 488 -14.97 23.44 16.94
CA VAL A 488 -14.82 22.00 16.94
C VAL A 488 -13.47 21.65 16.35
N HIS A 489 -12.72 20.79 17.03
CA HIS A 489 -11.49 20.23 16.51
C HIS A 489 -11.73 18.77 16.12
N LEU A 490 -11.24 18.37 14.95
CA LEU A 490 -11.36 17.01 14.41
C LEU A 490 -10.00 16.53 13.93
N LEU A 491 -9.75 15.22 14.04
CA LEU A 491 -8.59 14.55 13.48
C LEU A 491 -9.10 13.39 12.64
N ARG A 492 -8.70 13.36 11.36
CA ARG A 492 -8.88 12.22 10.46
C ARG A 492 -7.55 11.48 10.39
N PRO A 493 -7.39 10.37 11.14
CA PRO A 493 -6.12 9.71 11.24
C PRO A 493 -5.72 8.98 9.95
N LEU A 494 -4.42 8.81 9.75
CA LEU A 494 -3.92 7.92 8.69
C LEU A 494 -4.35 6.48 8.99
N ASN A 495 -4.78 5.77 7.95
CA ASN A 495 -5.07 4.35 8.07
C ASN A 495 -3.76 3.55 8.17
N LYS A 496 -3.85 2.27 8.54
CA LYS A 496 -2.69 1.37 8.50
C LYS A 496 -2.11 1.35 7.08
N VAL A 497 -0.79 1.27 6.99
CA VAL A 497 -0.11 1.17 5.70
C VAL A 497 -0.54 -0.14 5.03
N GLU A 498 -1.21 -0.01 3.90
CA GLU A 498 -1.62 -1.14 3.06
C GLU A 498 -0.69 -1.22 1.86
N ILE A 499 -0.12 -2.40 1.62
CA ILE A 499 0.68 -2.66 0.43
C ILE A 499 -0.29 -2.96 -0.69
N ILE A 500 -0.48 -2.01 -1.59
CA ILE A 500 -1.26 -2.21 -2.81
C ILE A 500 -0.34 -2.93 -3.83
N PRO A 501 -0.62 -4.18 -4.22
CA PRO A 501 0.19 -4.87 -5.21
C PRO A 501 0.02 -4.17 -6.57
N MET A 502 1.10 -3.58 -7.07
CA MET A 502 1.14 -3.01 -8.42
C MET A 502 1.50 -4.11 -9.44
N PRO A 503 0.94 -4.06 -10.66
CA PRO A 503 1.36 -4.95 -11.74
C PRO A 503 2.88 -4.83 -12.00
N TYR A 504 3.51 -5.94 -12.35
CA TYR A 504 4.95 -5.99 -12.61
C TYR A 504 5.32 -5.10 -13.82
N VAL A 505 6.25 -4.17 -13.59
CA VAL A 505 6.80 -3.26 -14.60
C VAL A 505 8.31 -3.47 -14.72
N THR A 506 8.86 -3.23 -15.91
CA THR A 506 10.30 -3.36 -16.16
C THR A 506 10.84 -2.22 -16.99
N GLU A 507 12.09 -1.85 -16.72
CA GLU A 507 12.86 -0.90 -17.53
C GLU A 507 13.28 -1.48 -18.89
N GLN A 508 12.99 -2.76 -19.16
CA GLN A 508 13.38 -3.43 -20.40
C GLN A 508 12.32 -3.32 -21.51
N THR A 509 11.17 -2.70 -21.23
CA THR A 509 10.12 -2.49 -22.22
C THR A 509 10.57 -1.51 -23.30
N GLN A 510 10.28 -1.82 -24.56
CA GLN A 510 10.62 -0.94 -25.67
C GLN A 510 9.67 0.24 -25.72
N VAL A 511 10.21 1.47 -25.69
CA VAL A 511 9.41 2.71 -25.79
C VAL A 511 9.38 3.17 -27.24
N THR A 512 8.18 3.38 -27.79
CA THR A 512 8.01 3.96 -29.13
C THR A 512 7.69 5.44 -29.02
N LEU A 513 8.66 6.29 -29.37
CA LEU A 513 8.54 7.73 -29.35
C LEU A 513 7.81 8.23 -30.59
N ILE A 514 6.73 8.97 -30.38
CA ILE A 514 5.91 9.56 -31.43
C ILE A 514 6.15 11.06 -31.44
N LEU A 515 6.65 11.56 -32.58
CA LEU A 515 6.97 12.99 -32.75
C LEU A 515 6.20 13.60 -33.92
N PRO A 516 5.16 14.41 -33.66
CA PRO A 516 4.54 15.24 -34.66
C PRO A 516 5.43 16.44 -35.00
N VAL A 517 5.70 16.63 -36.28
CA VAL A 517 6.59 17.66 -36.82
C VAL A 517 5.78 18.56 -37.75
N GLN A 518 5.81 19.86 -37.43
CA GLN A 518 5.25 20.92 -38.25
C GLN A 518 6.35 21.63 -39.05
N VAL A 519 5.96 22.36 -40.09
CA VAL A 519 6.91 23.04 -41.01
C VAL A 519 7.81 24.05 -40.29
N ASN A 520 7.29 24.76 -39.28
CA ASN A 520 8.07 25.72 -38.48
C ASN A 520 9.10 25.08 -37.53
N SER A 521 9.06 23.75 -37.35
CA SER A 521 9.89 23.03 -36.36
C SER A 521 11.02 22.20 -36.98
N GLN A 522 11.32 22.37 -38.26
CA GLN A 522 12.30 21.55 -38.98
C GLN A 522 13.73 21.68 -38.44
N ASP A 523 14.16 22.87 -38.03
CA ASP A 523 15.51 23.07 -37.51
C ASP A 523 15.68 22.44 -36.12
N GLN A 524 14.64 22.52 -35.29
CA GLN A 524 14.62 21.87 -33.99
C GLN A 524 14.64 20.34 -34.11
N LEU A 525 14.07 19.78 -35.20
CA LEU A 525 14.10 18.34 -35.44
C LEU A 525 15.52 17.82 -35.64
N LYS A 526 16.42 18.60 -36.25
CA LYS A 526 17.83 18.20 -36.38
C LYS A 526 18.50 18.12 -35.02
N VAL A 527 18.31 19.16 -34.18
CA VAL A 527 18.83 19.20 -32.80
C VAL A 527 18.30 18.01 -32.00
N PHE A 528 17.01 17.73 -32.10
CA PHE A 528 16.40 16.58 -31.43
C PHE A 528 17.01 15.25 -31.90
N LEU A 529 17.20 15.06 -33.21
CA LEU A 529 17.77 13.82 -33.76
C LEU A 529 19.23 13.61 -33.34
N GLU A 530 20.01 14.68 -33.20
CA GLU A 530 21.37 14.62 -32.64
C GLU A 530 21.35 14.15 -31.18
N VAL A 531 20.45 14.72 -30.37
CA VAL A 531 20.25 14.29 -28.97
C VAL A 531 19.78 12.84 -28.90
N TYR A 532 18.81 12.43 -29.72
CA TYR A 532 18.31 11.06 -29.77
C TYR A 532 19.40 10.07 -30.18
N THR A 533 20.26 10.45 -31.13
CA THR A 533 21.38 9.60 -31.56
C THR A 533 22.33 9.35 -30.40
N LYS A 534 22.69 10.40 -29.65
CA LYS A 534 23.59 10.31 -28.50
C LYS A 534 22.99 9.54 -27.32
N VAL A 535 21.72 9.80 -27.00
CA VAL A 535 21.07 9.29 -25.79
C VAL A 535 20.50 7.89 -25.98
N CYS A 536 19.92 7.59 -27.14
CA CYS A 536 19.22 6.33 -27.38
C CYS A 536 20.02 5.38 -28.26
N ILE A 537 20.55 5.85 -29.40
CA ILE A 537 21.20 4.97 -30.39
C ILE A 537 22.58 4.54 -29.90
N GLU A 538 23.44 5.49 -29.50
CA GLU A 538 24.80 5.21 -29.02
C GLU A 538 24.78 4.44 -27.70
N ALA A 539 23.83 4.73 -26.81
CA ALA A 539 23.63 4.02 -25.56
C ALA A 539 22.95 2.64 -25.72
N LYS A 540 22.52 2.28 -26.94
CA LYS A 540 21.76 1.05 -27.26
C LYS A 540 20.52 0.87 -26.38
N ASP A 541 19.81 1.95 -26.08
CA ASP A 541 18.56 1.90 -25.33
C ASP A 541 17.46 1.20 -26.15
N LYS A 542 16.52 0.53 -25.47
CA LYS A 542 15.37 -0.10 -26.13
C LYS A 542 14.31 0.95 -26.46
N SER A 543 14.59 1.75 -27.49
CA SER A 543 13.66 2.76 -28.00
C SER A 543 13.50 2.66 -29.52
N SER A 544 12.30 2.97 -30.00
CA SER A 544 12.02 3.18 -31.42
C SER A 544 11.47 4.59 -31.62
N LEU A 545 11.74 5.18 -32.77
CA LEU A 545 11.33 6.54 -33.11
C LEU A 545 10.38 6.51 -34.31
N MET A 546 9.22 7.15 -34.16
CA MET A 546 8.24 7.37 -35.21
C MET A 546 8.00 8.87 -35.40
N ILE A 547 8.45 9.38 -36.54
CA ILE A 547 8.33 10.80 -36.91
C ILE A 547 7.12 11.01 -37.79
N ILE A 548 6.30 12.01 -37.51
CA ILE A 548 5.09 12.30 -38.27
C ILE A 548 5.22 13.69 -38.88
N PHE A 549 5.37 13.71 -40.20
CA PHE A 549 5.39 14.94 -40.98
C PHE A 549 3.96 15.38 -41.30
N ILE A 550 3.56 16.53 -40.75
CA ILE A 550 2.21 17.08 -40.91
C ILE A 550 2.24 18.08 -42.07
N TYR A 551 1.49 17.77 -43.13
CA TYR A 551 1.34 18.61 -44.32
C TYR A 551 0.01 19.35 -44.28
N SER A 552 0.06 20.66 -44.54
CA SER A 552 -1.16 21.42 -44.87
C SER A 552 -1.66 21.03 -46.28
N PRO A 553 -2.95 21.24 -46.59
CA PRO A 553 -3.52 20.84 -47.89
C PRO A 553 -2.80 21.45 -49.11
N SER A 554 -2.37 22.71 -49.02
CA SER A 554 -1.62 23.40 -50.09
C SER A 554 -0.22 22.79 -50.28
N GLN A 555 0.47 22.49 -49.19
CA GLN A 555 1.80 21.85 -49.24
C GLN A 555 1.73 20.40 -49.72
N ALA A 556 0.64 19.70 -49.39
CA ALA A 556 0.42 18.33 -49.84
C ALA A 556 0.21 18.23 -51.36
N GLN A 557 -0.28 19.28 -52.01
CA GLN A 557 -0.43 19.36 -53.47
C GLN A 557 0.92 19.60 -54.16
N ALA A 558 1.83 20.37 -53.53
CA ALA A 558 3.17 20.65 -54.05
C ALA A 558 4.22 19.53 -53.79
N MET A 559 3.85 18.48 -53.04
CA MET A 559 4.75 17.37 -52.65
C MET A 559 5.42 16.67 -53.85
N ALA A 560 4.75 16.63 -55.01
CA ALA A 560 5.28 16.00 -56.21
C ALA A 560 6.38 16.82 -56.92
N SER A 561 6.40 18.15 -56.73
CA SER A 561 7.37 19.04 -57.37
C SER A 561 8.49 19.49 -56.41
N GLU A 562 8.15 19.79 -55.15
CA GLU A 562 9.12 20.20 -54.13
C GLU A 562 8.65 19.81 -52.72
N ASP A 563 9.28 18.79 -52.12
CA ASP A 563 8.93 18.35 -50.77
C ASP A 563 9.58 19.24 -49.70
N VAL A 564 8.73 19.97 -48.98
CA VAL A 564 9.11 20.86 -47.88
C VAL A 564 9.93 20.13 -46.80
N PHE A 565 9.69 18.82 -46.59
CA PHE A 565 10.44 18.01 -45.62
C PHE A 565 11.56 17.17 -46.26
N GLY A 566 11.84 17.32 -47.56
CA GLY A 566 12.79 16.48 -48.30
C GLY A 566 14.19 16.46 -47.68
N LYS A 567 14.70 17.63 -47.24
CA LYS A 567 16.02 17.73 -46.57
C LYS A 567 16.07 16.91 -45.28
N VAL A 568 15.02 16.96 -44.47
CA VAL A 568 14.98 16.24 -43.18
C VAL A 568 14.75 14.76 -43.39
N LYS A 569 13.90 14.38 -44.35
CA LYS A 569 13.72 12.97 -44.74
C LYS A 569 15.05 12.35 -45.20
N GLY A 570 15.83 13.08 -46.01
CA GLY A 570 17.18 12.66 -46.40
C GLY A 570 18.12 12.45 -45.20
N TYR A 571 18.06 13.33 -44.20
CA TYR A 571 18.82 13.20 -42.96
C TYR A 571 18.38 11.98 -42.12
N VAL A 572 17.08 11.72 -42.03
CA VAL A 572 16.54 10.51 -41.37
C VAL A 572 17.01 9.24 -42.09
N SER A 573 16.92 9.19 -43.43
CA SER A 573 17.46 8.06 -44.22
C SER A 573 18.96 7.88 -44.04
N TYR A 574 19.72 8.97 -43.85
CA TYR A 574 21.14 8.91 -43.55
C TYR A 574 21.41 8.26 -42.18
N LEU A 575 20.65 8.65 -41.14
CA LEU A 575 20.78 8.08 -39.81
C LEU A 575 20.41 6.58 -39.77
N GLU A 576 19.35 6.20 -40.48
CA GLU A 576 18.92 4.81 -40.62
C GLU A 576 20.01 3.94 -41.28
N LYS A 577 20.66 4.44 -42.34
CA LYS A 577 21.79 3.75 -43.00
C LYS A 577 23.03 3.68 -42.12
N LYS A 578 23.33 4.73 -41.36
CA LYS A 578 24.50 4.80 -40.48
C LYS A 578 24.37 3.85 -39.29
N HIS A 579 23.16 3.63 -38.79
CA HIS A 579 22.88 2.82 -37.62
C HIS A 579 21.80 1.77 -37.90
N PRO A 580 22.16 0.60 -38.47
CA PRO A 580 21.19 -0.43 -38.86
C PRO A 580 20.43 -1.08 -37.68
N GLY A 581 20.88 -0.86 -36.44
CA GLY A 581 20.17 -1.29 -35.23
C GLY A 581 19.13 -0.29 -34.71
N ALA A 582 19.07 0.93 -35.26
CA ALA A 582 18.13 1.96 -34.83
C ALA A 582 16.79 1.81 -35.56
N GLN A 583 15.70 1.66 -34.80
CA GLN A 583 14.35 1.60 -35.35
C GLN A 583 13.78 3.02 -35.53
N ILE A 584 14.10 3.67 -36.65
CA ILE A 584 13.56 4.98 -37.00
C ILE A 584 12.61 4.83 -38.17
N SER A 585 11.36 5.27 -37.99
CA SER A 585 10.32 5.23 -39.01
C SER A 585 9.68 6.61 -39.16
N TRP A 586 9.12 6.90 -40.33
CA TRP A 586 8.40 8.16 -40.53
C TRP A 586 7.10 7.97 -41.33
N LEU A 587 6.16 8.88 -41.12
CA LEU A 587 4.87 8.92 -41.80
C LEU A 587 4.54 10.35 -42.22
N SER A 588 3.94 10.50 -43.40
CA SER A 588 3.40 11.78 -43.87
C SER A 588 1.87 11.78 -43.72
N VAL A 589 1.32 12.75 -42.99
CA VAL A 589 -0.12 12.90 -42.76
C VAL A 589 -0.58 14.23 -43.34
N LYS A 590 -1.69 14.22 -44.08
CA LYS A 590 -2.33 15.43 -44.62
C LYS A 590 -3.47 15.83 -43.69
N THR A 591 -3.41 17.02 -43.11
CA THR A 591 -4.50 17.53 -42.28
C THR A 591 -4.55 19.06 -42.28
N THR A 592 -5.76 19.61 -42.25
CA THR A 592 -6.03 21.03 -42.01
C THR A 592 -5.85 21.40 -40.53
N VAL A 593 -6.15 20.47 -39.62
CA VAL A 593 -6.07 20.66 -38.17
C VAL A 593 -5.43 19.44 -37.52
N PRO A 594 -4.19 19.55 -36.99
CA PRO A 594 -3.57 18.45 -36.27
C PRO A 594 -4.21 18.34 -34.87
N SER A 595 -5.01 17.31 -34.65
CA SER A 595 -5.43 16.87 -33.32
C SER A 595 -4.64 15.62 -32.91
N LEU A 596 -4.28 15.52 -31.63
CA LEU A 596 -3.48 14.40 -31.13
C LEU A 596 -4.23 13.08 -31.27
N VAL A 597 -5.55 13.08 -31.03
CA VAL A 597 -6.41 11.90 -31.20
C VAL A 597 -6.42 11.44 -32.66
N ALA A 598 -6.62 12.33 -33.64
CA ALA A 598 -6.63 11.93 -35.05
C ALA A 598 -5.27 11.37 -35.50
N LEU A 599 -4.17 11.93 -35.00
CA LEU A 599 -2.83 11.37 -35.26
C LEU A 599 -2.70 9.97 -34.65
N MET A 600 -3.13 9.79 -33.40
CA MET A 600 -3.08 8.49 -32.73
C MET A 600 -4.00 7.44 -33.37
N ASP A 601 -5.15 7.83 -33.94
CA ASP A 601 -6.01 6.92 -34.71
C ASP A 601 -5.27 6.37 -35.93
N VAL A 602 -4.56 7.21 -36.68
CA VAL A 602 -3.73 6.75 -37.81
C VAL A 602 -2.55 5.88 -37.33
N ILE A 603 -1.86 6.26 -36.26
CA ILE A 603 -0.67 5.55 -35.77
C ILE A 603 -1.05 4.18 -35.20
N SER A 604 -2.13 4.12 -34.42
CA SER A 604 -2.57 2.90 -33.75
C SER A 604 -2.95 1.79 -34.74
N THR A 605 -3.33 2.13 -35.98
CA THR A 605 -3.59 1.13 -37.04
C THR A 605 -2.32 0.54 -37.66
N LYS A 606 -1.18 1.24 -37.57
CA LYS A 606 0.09 0.79 -38.17
C LYS A 606 0.82 -0.28 -37.36
N PHE A 607 0.65 -0.27 -36.05
CA PHE A 607 1.24 -1.29 -35.18
C PHE A 607 0.31 -2.50 -35.11
N SER A 608 0.84 -3.72 -35.06
CA SER A 608 0.04 -4.95 -34.94
C SER A 608 0.05 -5.51 -33.51
N SER A 609 1.15 -5.34 -32.78
CA SER A 609 1.32 -5.74 -31.37
C SER A 609 0.83 -4.67 -30.38
N ASN A 610 0.74 -5.03 -29.09
CA ASN A 610 0.58 -4.06 -28.02
C ASN A 610 1.92 -3.35 -27.77
N VAL A 611 1.95 -2.04 -27.98
CA VAL A 611 3.18 -1.23 -27.96
C VAL A 611 3.00 -0.09 -26.97
N LEU A 612 4.07 0.23 -26.24
CA LEU A 612 4.16 1.40 -25.35
C LEU A 612 4.46 2.65 -26.19
N PHE A 613 3.49 3.56 -26.26
CA PHE A 613 3.65 4.85 -26.91
C PHE A 613 4.14 5.91 -25.93
N LEU A 614 5.01 6.78 -26.43
CA LEU A 614 5.41 8.03 -25.78
C LEU A 614 5.21 9.16 -26.79
N LEU A 615 4.13 9.91 -26.63
CA LEU A 615 3.88 11.13 -27.38
C LEU A 615 4.74 12.25 -26.79
N SER A 616 5.51 12.93 -27.64
CA SER A 616 6.34 14.07 -27.27
C SER A 616 6.39 15.10 -28.39
N ASN A 617 7.11 16.21 -28.19
CA ASN A 617 7.35 17.24 -29.20
C ASN A 617 8.85 17.41 -29.49
N VAL A 618 9.14 18.10 -30.59
CA VAL A 618 10.49 18.33 -31.11
C VAL A 618 11.35 19.22 -30.19
N PHE A 619 10.73 19.96 -29.29
CA PHE A 619 11.41 20.88 -28.37
C PHE A 619 11.84 20.20 -27.06
N THR A 620 11.58 18.89 -26.90
CA THR A 620 11.98 18.15 -25.71
C THR A 620 13.43 17.69 -25.75
N GLU A 621 14.08 17.74 -24.59
CA GLU A 621 15.37 17.11 -24.35
C GLU A 621 15.14 15.75 -23.68
N ILE A 622 15.46 14.67 -24.39
CA ILE A 622 15.29 13.31 -23.88
C ILE A 622 16.48 12.91 -23.01
N SER A 623 16.19 12.16 -21.95
CA SER A 623 17.18 11.51 -21.10
C SER A 623 16.78 10.05 -20.83
N ILE A 624 17.77 9.21 -20.50
CA ILE A 624 17.53 7.80 -20.14
C ILE A 624 16.67 7.71 -18.87
N GLU A 625 16.90 8.59 -17.89
CA GLU A 625 16.10 8.65 -16.66
C GLU A 625 14.62 8.90 -16.95
N PHE A 626 14.32 9.81 -17.88
CA PHE A 626 12.94 10.08 -18.30
C PHE A 626 12.31 8.87 -18.98
N LEU A 627 13.03 8.20 -19.90
CA LEU A 627 12.52 7.00 -20.57
C LEU A 627 12.25 5.87 -19.56
N ASN A 628 13.12 5.67 -18.56
CA ASN A 628 12.89 4.70 -17.49
C ASN A 628 11.67 5.06 -16.65
N ARG A 629 11.48 6.34 -16.30
CA ARG A 629 10.26 6.78 -15.60
C ARG A 629 9.00 6.53 -16.43
N VAL A 630 9.05 6.72 -17.74
CA VAL A 630 7.95 6.38 -18.64
C VAL A 630 7.65 4.88 -18.62
N ARG A 631 8.67 4.01 -18.66
CA ARG A 631 8.51 2.55 -18.61
C ARG A 631 7.91 2.06 -17.29
N MET A 632 8.28 2.69 -16.18
CA MET A 632 7.83 2.30 -14.85
C MET A 632 6.45 2.85 -14.48
N ASN A 633 6.07 4.01 -15.04
CA ASN A 633 4.81 4.68 -14.74
C ASN A 633 3.68 4.39 -15.74
N THR A 634 3.96 3.73 -16.87
CA THR A 634 2.93 3.33 -17.82
C THR A 634 2.68 1.82 -17.72
N ILE A 635 1.46 1.42 -17.38
CA ILE A 635 1.11 0.03 -17.03
C ILE A 635 -0.09 -0.40 -17.84
N ASP A 636 0.10 -1.42 -18.68
CA ASP A 636 -0.93 -1.96 -19.59
C ASP A 636 -2.20 -2.34 -18.83
N GLY A 637 -3.34 -1.76 -19.25
CA GLY A 637 -4.65 -2.03 -18.66
C GLY A 637 -4.89 -1.40 -17.29
N TRP A 638 -3.91 -0.71 -16.70
CA TRP A 638 -4.01 -0.20 -15.33
C TRP A 638 -3.73 1.30 -15.20
N GLN A 639 -2.64 1.81 -15.80
CA GLN A 639 -2.20 3.20 -15.63
C GLN A 639 -1.63 3.82 -16.90
N VAL A 640 -2.10 5.02 -17.23
CA VAL A 640 -1.52 5.90 -18.25
C VAL A 640 -0.78 7.07 -17.59
N PHE A 641 0.29 7.53 -18.21
CA PHE A 641 1.20 8.52 -17.63
C PHE A 641 1.24 9.82 -18.45
N PHE A 642 0.97 10.95 -17.81
CA PHE A 642 1.01 12.31 -18.36
C PHE A 642 2.07 13.14 -17.63
N PRO A 643 3.34 13.13 -18.09
CA PRO A 643 4.41 13.87 -17.44
C PRO A 643 4.27 15.38 -17.67
N ILE A 644 4.50 16.17 -16.61
CA ILE A 644 4.55 17.63 -16.66
C ILE A 644 6.01 18.06 -16.87
N PRO A 645 6.35 18.69 -18.01
CA PRO A 645 7.71 19.08 -18.34
C PRO A 645 8.15 20.36 -17.59
N PHE A 646 9.46 20.53 -17.41
CA PHE A 646 10.04 21.84 -17.13
C PHE A 646 10.18 22.61 -18.44
N ALA A 647 9.33 23.62 -18.65
CA ALA A 647 9.32 24.47 -19.82
C ALA A 647 10.25 25.69 -19.61
N GLN A 648 11.19 25.88 -20.52
CA GLN A 648 12.09 27.04 -20.53
C GLN A 648 11.32 28.30 -20.94
N TYR A 649 11.64 29.41 -20.28
CA TYR A 649 11.20 30.75 -20.67
C TYR A 649 11.87 31.23 -21.97
N ASP A 650 11.39 32.34 -22.54
CA ASP A 650 11.95 32.90 -23.78
C ASP A 650 13.45 33.23 -23.58
N PRO A 651 14.36 32.54 -24.31
CA PRO A 651 15.81 32.77 -24.22
C PRO A 651 16.19 34.23 -24.44
N ASN A 652 15.47 34.94 -25.31
CA ASN A 652 15.75 36.35 -25.61
C ASN A 652 15.52 37.27 -24.41
N ILE A 653 14.61 36.87 -23.50
CA ILE A 653 14.30 37.62 -22.29
C ILE A 653 15.23 37.22 -21.15
N ILE A 654 15.39 35.92 -20.91
CA ILE A 654 16.14 35.42 -19.75
C ILE A 654 17.66 35.58 -19.89
N TYR A 655 18.18 35.62 -21.11
CA TYR A 655 19.60 35.71 -21.43
C TYR A 655 19.98 37.04 -22.10
N ASN A 656 19.20 38.11 -21.86
CA ASN A 656 19.53 39.43 -22.42
C ASN A 656 20.92 39.94 -21.95
N ASP A 657 21.28 39.66 -20.69
CA ASP A 657 22.52 40.15 -20.07
C ASP A 657 23.63 39.06 -20.00
N THR A 658 23.33 37.81 -20.35
CA THR A 658 24.24 36.65 -20.18
C THR A 658 24.14 35.67 -21.35
N PRO A 659 25.23 35.01 -21.79
CA PRO A 659 25.15 34.05 -22.90
C PRO A 659 24.31 32.82 -22.53
N ASP A 660 23.56 32.28 -23.51
CA ASP A 660 22.77 31.06 -23.34
C ASP A 660 23.71 29.87 -22.98
N PRO A 661 23.52 29.22 -21.83
CA PRO A 661 24.33 28.08 -21.40
C PRO A 661 24.16 26.82 -22.26
N GLY A 662 23.21 26.80 -23.21
CA GLY A 662 23.00 25.70 -24.16
C GLY A 662 22.36 24.44 -23.56
N HIS A 663 22.11 24.43 -22.25
CA HIS A 663 21.43 23.37 -21.52
C HIS A 663 20.43 23.96 -20.51
N ILE A 664 19.32 23.27 -20.30
CA ILE A 664 18.27 23.74 -19.39
C ILE A 664 18.61 23.34 -17.95
N THR A 665 18.81 24.35 -17.09
CA THR A 665 18.94 24.20 -15.64
C THR A 665 17.61 24.50 -14.95
N ILE A 666 17.25 23.72 -13.93
CA ILE A 666 16.00 23.88 -13.19
C ILE A 666 16.20 24.95 -12.12
N ILE A 667 15.87 26.20 -12.46
CA ILE A 667 15.89 27.35 -11.54
C ILE A 667 14.66 28.23 -11.79
N LYS A 668 14.20 28.97 -10.77
CA LYS A 668 13.00 29.81 -10.87
C LYS A 668 13.06 30.88 -11.97
N GLY A 669 14.27 31.31 -12.37
CA GLY A 669 14.47 32.34 -13.39
C GLY A 669 14.63 31.81 -14.83
N SER A 670 14.74 30.48 -15.03
CA SER A 670 14.96 29.88 -16.36
C SER A 670 13.71 29.23 -16.95
N GLY A 671 12.73 28.86 -16.11
CA GLY A 671 11.54 28.16 -16.55
C GLY A 671 10.58 27.79 -15.42
N ILE A 672 9.56 27.01 -15.78
CA ILE A 672 8.41 26.65 -14.97
C ILE A 672 7.99 25.21 -15.28
N PHE A 673 7.55 24.47 -14.25
CA PHE A 673 6.79 23.23 -14.46
C PHE A 673 5.37 23.56 -14.90
N ASP A 674 5.14 23.49 -16.20
CA ASP A 674 3.92 24.00 -16.79
C ASP A 674 2.80 22.96 -16.78
N LYS A 675 1.88 23.11 -15.82
CA LYS A 675 0.72 22.24 -15.62
C LYS A 675 -0.31 22.34 -16.75
N SER A 676 -0.24 23.34 -17.62
CA SER A 676 -1.15 23.52 -18.75
C SER A 676 -0.70 22.78 -20.02
N LEU A 677 0.47 22.14 -20.01
CA LEU A 677 0.95 21.32 -21.13
C LEU A 677 0.39 19.89 -21.05
N TYR A 678 -0.32 19.49 -22.11
CA TYR A 678 -0.91 18.15 -22.28
C TYR A 678 -0.33 17.42 -23.51
N GLU A 679 0.74 17.96 -24.11
CA GLU A 679 1.36 17.40 -25.31
C GLU A 679 2.14 16.10 -25.06
N HIS A 680 2.55 15.85 -23.81
CA HIS A 680 3.33 14.67 -23.42
C HIS A 680 2.43 13.63 -22.75
N ALA A 681 2.40 12.43 -23.31
CA ALA A 681 1.58 11.34 -22.82
C ALA A 681 2.20 9.98 -23.13
N SER A 682 2.11 9.04 -22.21
CA SER A 682 2.52 7.66 -22.40
C SER A 682 1.43 6.68 -22.01
N PHE A 683 1.18 5.73 -22.90
CA PHE A 683 0.10 4.76 -22.79
C PHE A 683 0.34 3.58 -23.73
N TYR A 684 -0.26 2.44 -23.43
CA TYR A 684 -0.26 1.29 -24.32
C TYR A 684 -1.31 1.42 -25.43
N ARG A 685 -1.02 0.83 -26.58
CA ARG A 685 -1.96 0.78 -27.70
C ARG A 685 -3.30 0.12 -27.32
N SER A 686 -3.25 -0.96 -26.55
CA SER A 686 -4.43 -1.65 -25.99
C SER A 686 -5.36 -0.68 -25.26
N ASP A 687 -4.80 0.18 -24.40
CA ASP A 687 -5.54 1.12 -23.57
C ASP A 687 -6.11 2.26 -24.40
N TYR A 688 -5.35 2.76 -25.38
CA TYR A 688 -5.85 3.74 -26.33
C TYR A 688 -7.07 3.23 -27.09
N VAL A 689 -7.01 2.03 -27.66
CA VAL A 689 -8.12 1.45 -28.45
C VAL A 689 -9.36 1.23 -27.58
N LYS A 690 -9.18 0.74 -26.34
CA LYS A 690 -10.29 0.59 -25.37
C LYS A 690 -10.90 1.94 -25.00
N ALA A 691 -10.08 2.94 -24.68
CA ALA A 691 -10.54 4.28 -24.32
C ALA A 691 -11.27 4.96 -25.49
N ARG A 692 -10.74 4.84 -26.71
CA ARG A 692 -11.34 5.38 -27.94
C ARG A 692 -12.72 4.78 -28.21
N LYS A 693 -12.86 3.46 -28.09
CA LYS A 693 -14.15 2.78 -28.26
C LYS A 693 -15.20 3.24 -27.26
N LEU A 694 -14.84 3.31 -25.97
CA LEU A 694 -15.73 3.82 -24.92
C LEU A 694 -16.11 5.29 -25.13
N TRP A 695 -15.21 6.07 -25.70
CA TRP A 695 -15.48 7.46 -26.04
C TRP A 695 -16.52 7.59 -27.17
N ASP A 696 -16.37 6.81 -28.24
CA ASP A 696 -17.29 6.79 -29.38
C ASP A 696 -18.71 6.34 -28.96
N GLU A 697 -18.81 5.37 -28.05
CA GLU A 697 -20.09 4.93 -27.47
C GLU A 697 -20.80 6.05 -26.70
N LYS A 698 -20.06 6.93 -26.02
CA LYS A 698 -20.61 8.07 -25.26
C LYS A 698 -20.94 9.29 -26.14
N HIS A 699 -20.28 9.42 -27.30
CA HIS A 699 -20.46 10.55 -28.23
C HIS A 699 -20.85 10.08 -29.65
N PRO A 700 -22.01 9.41 -29.81
CA PRO A 700 -22.44 8.90 -31.11
C PRO A 700 -22.75 10.05 -32.09
N GLY A 701 -22.20 9.99 -33.30
CA GLY A 701 -22.43 10.97 -34.36
C GLY A 701 -21.33 12.02 -34.56
N VAL A 702 -20.30 12.03 -33.70
CA VAL A 702 -19.04 12.75 -33.97
C VAL A 702 -18.20 11.86 -34.89
N GLY A 703 -18.48 11.93 -36.21
CA GLY A 703 -17.72 11.18 -37.21
C GLY A 703 -16.22 11.49 -37.19
N THR A 704 -15.42 10.63 -37.81
CA THR A 704 -13.96 10.78 -37.99
C THR A 704 -13.54 12.12 -38.58
N ASP A 705 -14.44 12.77 -39.32
CA ASP A 705 -14.16 13.95 -40.14
C ASP A 705 -14.53 15.28 -39.44
N HIS A 706 -15.14 15.20 -38.25
CA HIS A 706 -15.53 16.36 -37.43
C HIS A 706 -15.07 16.22 -35.99
N ILE A 707 -13.90 15.61 -35.76
CA ILE A 707 -13.18 15.74 -34.49
C ILE A 707 -12.89 17.24 -34.33
N GLN A 708 -13.81 17.94 -33.67
CA GLN A 708 -13.61 19.29 -33.20
C GLN A 708 -12.25 19.30 -32.51
N SER A 709 -11.44 20.28 -32.89
CA SER A 709 -10.01 20.48 -32.61
C SER A 709 -9.64 20.55 -31.12
N ASP A 710 -10.60 20.26 -30.26
CA ASP A 710 -10.67 20.56 -28.86
C ASP A 710 -10.80 19.25 -28.05
N LEU A 711 -10.59 18.07 -28.65
CA LEU A 711 -10.56 16.81 -27.91
C LEU A 711 -9.14 16.55 -27.40
N ASP A 712 -8.95 16.70 -26.09
CA ASP A 712 -7.69 16.39 -25.42
C ASP A 712 -7.63 14.88 -25.15
N LEU A 713 -6.52 14.27 -25.55
CA LEU A 713 -6.21 12.87 -25.26
C LEU A 713 -6.35 12.58 -23.76
N PHE A 714 -6.05 13.57 -22.91
CA PHE A 714 -6.22 13.50 -21.47
C PHE A 714 -7.68 13.28 -21.04
N GLU A 715 -8.64 14.05 -21.57
CA GLU A 715 -10.07 13.91 -21.24
C GLU A 715 -10.62 12.55 -21.69
N MET A 716 -10.13 12.03 -22.81
CA MET A 716 -10.49 10.70 -23.29
C MET A 716 -10.11 9.62 -22.26
N PHE A 717 -8.90 9.69 -21.70
CA PHE A 717 -8.45 8.74 -20.67
C PHE A 717 -9.11 8.96 -19.31
N LEU A 718 -9.49 10.19 -18.94
CA LEU A 718 -10.27 10.45 -17.72
C LEU A 718 -11.64 9.73 -17.74
N ASN A 719 -12.22 9.58 -18.93
CA ASN A 719 -13.48 8.87 -19.12
C ASN A 719 -13.31 7.35 -19.27
N ALA A 720 -12.07 6.85 -19.32
CA ALA A 720 -11.73 5.44 -19.35
C ALA A 720 -11.60 4.87 -17.92
N LYS A 721 -11.81 3.57 -17.75
CA LYS A 721 -11.61 2.86 -16.47
C LYS A 721 -10.12 2.56 -16.22
N VAL A 722 -9.24 3.55 -16.38
CA VAL A 722 -7.79 3.43 -16.24
C VAL A 722 -7.29 4.54 -15.31
N HIS A 723 -6.27 4.26 -14.50
CA HIS A 723 -5.67 5.28 -13.63
C HIS A 723 -4.87 6.28 -14.48
N VAL A 724 -5.16 7.57 -14.35
CA VAL A 724 -4.45 8.64 -15.08
C VAL A 724 -3.46 9.30 -14.14
N LEU A 725 -2.19 8.93 -14.24
CA LEU A 725 -1.12 9.53 -13.45
C LEU A 725 -0.58 10.79 -14.15
N ARG A 726 -0.82 11.97 -13.57
CA ARG A 726 -0.24 13.23 -14.02
C ARG A 726 0.75 13.75 -12.96
N ALA A 727 2.04 13.78 -13.29
CA ALA A 727 3.08 14.12 -12.32
C ALA A 727 4.20 14.97 -12.93
N VAL A 728 4.86 15.77 -12.09
CA VAL A 728 6.04 16.55 -12.48
C VAL A 728 7.23 15.63 -12.70
N ASP A 729 7.88 15.74 -13.86
CA ASP A 729 9.12 15.01 -14.15
C ASP A 729 10.30 15.98 -14.37
N PRO A 730 11.25 16.06 -13.43
CA PRO A 730 12.42 16.93 -13.56
C PRO A 730 13.35 16.59 -14.74
N ALA A 731 13.34 15.35 -15.23
CA ALA A 731 14.17 14.97 -16.37
C ALA A 731 13.52 15.25 -17.73
N LEU A 732 12.21 15.55 -17.75
CA LEU A 732 11.54 16.04 -18.94
C LEU A 732 11.71 17.56 -19.03
N LYS A 733 12.61 18.00 -19.91
CA LYS A 733 12.89 19.42 -20.14
C LYS A 733 12.43 19.79 -21.54
N GLN A 734 11.82 20.97 -21.67
CA GLN A 734 11.31 21.47 -22.93
C GLN A 734 11.88 22.86 -23.20
N ARG A 735 12.51 23.03 -24.37
CA ARG A 735 12.97 24.33 -24.87
C ARG A 735 11.79 25.24 -25.17
N PHE A 736 12.05 26.54 -25.13
CA PHE A 736 11.02 27.54 -25.40
C PHE A 736 10.40 27.32 -26.79
N LYS A 737 9.07 27.33 -26.80
CA LYS A 737 8.24 27.19 -27.99
C LYS A 737 7.18 28.28 -27.93
N GLU A 738 7.14 29.11 -28.96
CA GLU A 738 6.09 30.10 -29.09
C GLU A 738 4.73 29.41 -29.28
N ARG A 739 3.77 29.77 -28.43
CA ARG A 739 2.44 29.13 -28.42
C ARG A 739 1.49 29.91 -29.29
N PHE A 740 0.89 29.22 -30.25
CA PHE A 740 -0.17 29.78 -31.08
C PHE A 740 -1.54 29.34 -30.55
N CYS A 741 -2.26 30.26 -29.90
CA CYS A 741 -3.61 30.01 -29.38
C CYS A 741 -4.63 30.20 -30.50
N ARG A 742 -5.27 29.11 -30.92
CA ARG A 742 -6.24 29.13 -32.02
C ARG A 742 -7.58 29.71 -31.56
N PRO A 743 -8.20 30.63 -32.33
CA PRO A 743 -9.54 31.15 -32.02
C PRO A 743 -10.66 30.11 -32.13
N THR A 744 -10.39 28.92 -32.68
CA THR A 744 -11.36 27.83 -32.82
C THR A 744 -11.56 27.04 -31.52
N LEU A 745 -10.74 27.29 -30.49
CA LEU A 745 -10.85 26.67 -29.17
C LEU A 745 -12.07 27.23 -28.41
N THR A 746 -12.63 26.44 -27.50
CA THR A 746 -13.59 26.93 -26.50
C THR A 746 -13.04 28.13 -25.73
N GLU A 747 -13.91 29.07 -25.30
CA GLU A 747 -13.51 30.31 -24.63
C GLU A 747 -12.59 30.04 -23.42
N GLU A 748 -12.96 29.09 -22.55
CA GLU A 748 -12.16 28.72 -21.38
C GLU A 748 -10.75 28.28 -21.76
N ARG A 749 -10.62 27.42 -22.78
CA ARG A 749 -9.32 26.90 -23.23
C ARG A 749 -8.50 27.93 -23.99
N TYR A 750 -9.17 28.80 -24.75
CA TYR A 750 -8.50 29.92 -25.40
C TYR A 750 -7.87 30.84 -24.35
N HIS A 751 -8.62 31.19 -23.29
CA HIS A 751 -8.09 31.98 -22.18
C HIS A 751 -6.98 31.27 -21.41
N GLN A 752 -7.10 29.97 -21.15
CA GLN A 752 -6.03 29.17 -20.54
C GLN A 752 -4.76 29.16 -21.40
N CYS A 753 -4.89 28.99 -22.73
CA CYS A 753 -3.75 29.04 -23.64
C CYS A 753 -3.08 30.42 -23.61
N LEU A 754 -3.86 31.50 -23.60
CA LEU A 754 -3.32 32.86 -23.52
C LEU A 754 -2.58 33.12 -22.21
N ALA A 755 -3.16 32.70 -21.07
CA ALA A 755 -2.53 32.81 -19.76
C ALA A 755 -1.22 32.02 -19.72
N SER A 756 -1.26 30.78 -20.16
CA SER A 756 -0.10 29.89 -20.28
C SER A 756 1.00 30.44 -21.19
N ARG A 757 0.63 31.06 -22.32
CA ARG A 757 1.58 31.75 -23.21
C ARG A 757 2.25 32.92 -22.51
N ALA A 758 1.48 33.73 -21.75
CA ALA A 758 2.02 34.86 -21.01
C ALA A 758 2.95 34.41 -19.87
N GLU A 759 2.55 33.38 -19.13
CA GLU A 759 3.37 32.77 -18.07
C GLU A 759 4.66 32.14 -18.60
N GLY A 760 4.65 31.63 -19.83
CA GLY A 760 5.80 31.03 -20.50
C GLY A 760 6.85 32.02 -21.02
N LEU A 761 6.65 33.34 -20.91
CA LEU A 761 7.60 34.34 -21.41
C LEU A 761 8.82 34.48 -20.49
N ALA A 762 8.61 34.78 -19.21
CA ALA A 762 9.64 34.94 -18.20
C ALA A 762 9.05 34.95 -16.78
N SER A 763 9.91 34.91 -15.76
CA SER A 763 9.46 35.07 -14.38
C SER A 763 8.84 36.46 -14.14
N ARG A 764 7.89 36.54 -13.19
CA ARG A 764 7.24 37.82 -12.81
C ARG A 764 8.25 38.93 -12.49
N SER A 765 9.35 38.59 -11.80
CA SER A 765 10.45 39.53 -11.50
C SER A 765 11.19 40.02 -12.74
N GLN A 766 11.43 39.15 -13.73
CA GLN A 766 12.10 39.54 -14.98
C GLN A 766 11.18 40.39 -15.85
N LEU A 767 9.89 40.04 -15.96
CA LEU A 767 8.90 40.85 -16.69
C LEU A 767 8.74 42.23 -16.06
N ALA A 768 8.67 42.32 -14.73
CA ALA A 768 8.63 43.60 -14.03
C ALA A 768 9.88 44.46 -14.31
N LYS A 769 11.07 43.84 -14.34
CA LYS A 769 12.32 44.53 -14.72
C LYS A 769 12.27 45.05 -16.17
N LEU A 770 11.73 44.28 -17.11
CA LEU A 770 11.58 44.69 -18.51
C LEU A 770 10.63 45.89 -18.65
N ILE A 771 9.45 45.84 -18.01
CA ILE A 771 8.47 46.94 -18.03
C ILE A 771 9.11 48.20 -17.45
N TRP A 772 9.76 48.08 -16.28
CA TRP A 772 10.45 49.20 -15.63
C TRP A 772 11.54 49.83 -16.49
N ASN A 773 12.33 49.02 -17.21
CA ASN A 773 13.33 49.53 -18.14
C ASN A 773 12.69 50.24 -19.34
N SER A 774 11.59 49.71 -19.87
CA SER A 774 10.89 50.31 -21.00
C SER A 774 10.27 51.68 -20.64
N GLU A 775 9.72 51.82 -19.43
CA GLU A 775 9.20 53.10 -18.92
C GLU A 775 10.31 54.14 -18.83
N LYS A 776 11.48 53.77 -18.29
CA LYS A 776 12.65 54.67 -18.23
C LYS A 776 13.13 55.12 -19.61
N GLU A 777 13.13 54.23 -20.60
CA GLU A 777 13.52 54.58 -21.97
C GLU A 777 12.51 55.52 -22.63
N LEU A 778 11.22 55.33 -22.38
CA LEU A 778 10.17 56.22 -22.86
C LEU A 778 10.30 57.61 -22.24
N GLU A 779 10.47 57.69 -20.91
CA GLU A 779 10.72 58.95 -20.20
C GLU A 779 11.97 59.65 -20.74
N ALA A 780 13.06 58.91 -20.98
CA ALA A 780 14.29 59.48 -21.54
C ALA A 780 14.10 60.01 -22.98
N ARG A 781 13.30 59.33 -23.80
CA ARG A 781 12.97 59.78 -25.17
C ARG A 781 12.11 61.03 -25.16
N GLU A 782 11.12 61.11 -24.27
CA GLU A 782 10.28 62.30 -24.08
C GLU A 782 11.11 63.51 -23.61
N HIS A 783 12.03 63.30 -22.66
CA HIS A 783 12.98 64.34 -22.23
C HIS A 783 13.95 64.77 -23.33
N SER A 784 14.32 63.87 -24.26
CA SER A 784 15.18 64.20 -25.41
C SER A 784 14.44 64.99 -26.49
N ASN A 785 13.15 64.70 -26.72
CA ASN A 785 12.31 65.41 -27.67
C ASN A 785 11.89 66.78 -27.15
N SER A 786 11.68 66.93 -25.84
CA SER A 786 11.43 68.22 -25.20
C SER A 786 12.63 69.18 -25.21
N LYS A 787 13.85 68.70 -25.49
CA LYS A 787 15.07 69.54 -25.62
C LYS A 787 15.42 69.91 -27.07
N LYS A 788 14.67 69.42 -28.05
CA LYS A 788 14.85 69.70 -29.50
C LYS A 788 13.81 70.68 -30.08
N VAL A 789 12.91 71.19 -29.25
CA VAL A 789 12.03 72.34 -29.51
C VAL A 789 12.60 73.51 -28.71
#